data_AF-A0A1V0DAB7-F1
#
_entry.id   AF-A0A1V0DAB7-F1
#
_cell.length_a   1.000
_cell.length_b   1.000
_cell.length_c   1.000
_cell.angle_alpha   90.00
_cell.angle_beta   90.00
_cell.angle_gamma   90.00
#
_symmetry.space_group_name_H-M   'P 1'
#
loop_
_entity.id
_entity.type
_entity.pdbx_description
1 polymer ?
#
loop_
_entity_poly.entity_id
_entity_poly.type
_entity_poly.pdbx_seq_one_letter_code
_entity_poly.pdbx_strand_id
1 'polypeptide(L)'
;MADDLIDITRRQFGKLARLWTGRPHRVRVKTRYRAYLLEVEDVNFHHDSAVFLPDYEPPDEPSGTDAQNRLIGLAVVKACYEHARYRPGASALVVGHTDRSGDAAYNQRLSELRAENVWCVLEGQRERWAEIAHGRHTVKDYQQILAWVYKTFGWPCDPGEVDGVHGAKTTAALQGFQKTYTERMKKPLQTTGAMSRSTWAAFFDLYMLGLERLLEVDQIDLATARQALHFLPCPFIGCGEDYPITPDRQENYKNPVDRRVEILFFDPGEEPVLDCARPGGTCEELYRKKMYTLTPLADAPTLHPTFTLALTYLGPEHVAQDAHYRCSFELVDAGDKAVKAGAVLTPDAYRVLVQDNHALKGSQIGLLGGQGDVISRPANYRANGWERDVRPAVALRVEVQHLREGKAFALPADRFFVRWEVEDPAEDETPWDDVMSPARPRTWLQAFRDRFKRKSGDAAAKEDDNALRAFGGVRDPGTPLKATDVLFKAPFRTAGPQPLASSGATGALTPVVPATKADGTPVGHADAVFFPPPVGGDNYRFRLSLVDQHGNAFTLEDGGTHLTTGTFTYWRKTVIDLLVTFDNVDTHYINWDMARKAYRAAFVEVEGPKEIKTYDEKTWKKVVQDYFINTVKMNAQTVKDNSLYDYANYFLPDLPLPAGADRADWCWTHGEALGKLFLKKAYKDTKRTSPRSDKKQDDAPGLFVFLCKNLHAGSNALGMYMGDREFFMVTVGDGTVTFVHEMGHALYLRHALIRFDRTNNITDDLHNKNWLDHDQGDAIVCAMAYQNDYFGSDGKTKRSKRPVEWHFCAVCALTLRHYDRVRMSGDGAYQTLIYRDLTPIEIVDGGFGAIAGKTASMKKNAQLTFHALGKAEPTLNNVGGPFRKDLTSMPGGRWVSSDPALADFVSYTRQINGRTYTFQGRLRGKNTGTGSVQIHFEIGSQRSETITVDITN
;
A
#
# COMPACT_ATOMS: atom_id res chain seq x y z
N MET A 1 -39.49 66.36 -37.82
CA MET A 1 -40.42 65.67 -36.90
C MET A 1 -40.33 64.20 -37.22
N ALA A 2 -39.93 63.37 -36.25
CA ALA A 2 -39.60 61.97 -36.47
C ALA A 2 -40.87 61.15 -36.72
N ASP A 3 -40.82 60.25 -37.70
CA ASP A 3 -41.82 59.20 -37.91
C ASP A 3 -41.76 58.24 -36.71
N ASP A 4 -42.70 58.36 -35.77
CA ASP A 4 -42.80 57.43 -34.66
C ASP A 4 -43.09 56.02 -35.21
N LEU A 5 -42.12 55.12 -35.01
CA LEU A 5 -42.30 53.71 -35.30
C LEU A 5 -43.23 53.10 -34.26
N ILE A 6 -44.35 52.53 -34.72
CA ILE A 6 -45.35 51.90 -33.86
C ILE A 6 -45.20 50.39 -33.96
N ASP A 7 -44.62 49.80 -32.92
CA ASP A 7 -44.55 48.35 -32.77
C ASP A 7 -45.89 47.81 -32.23
N ILE A 8 -46.54 46.93 -32.99
CA ILE A 8 -47.75 46.23 -32.55
C ILE A 8 -47.59 44.71 -32.73
N THR A 9 -48.32 43.95 -31.92
CA THR A 9 -48.49 42.51 -32.11
C THR A 9 -49.82 42.21 -32.80
N ARG A 10 -50.03 40.95 -33.24
CA ARG A 10 -51.32 40.51 -33.79
C ARG A 10 -52.50 40.70 -32.84
N ARG A 11 -52.28 40.74 -31.52
CA ARG A 11 -53.32 41.00 -30.52
C ARG A 11 -53.66 42.49 -30.40
N GLN A 12 -52.81 43.36 -30.94
CA GLN A 12 -52.88 44.80 -30.75
C GLN A 12 -53.32 45.55 -32.01
N PHE A 13 -53.91 44.87 -33.01
CA PHE A 13 -54.45 45.53 -34.21
C PHE A 13 -55.48 46.62 -33.87
N GLY A 14 -56.22 46.49 -32.78
CA GLY A 14 -57.12 47.54 -32.29
C GLY A 14 -56.41 48.86 -31.94
N LYS A 15 -55.10 48.85 -31.67
CA LYS A 15 -54.31 50.08 -31.47
C LYS A 15 -54.17 50.89 -32.77
N LEU A 16 -54.28 50.25 -33.94
CA LEU A 16 -54.23 50.94 -35.23
C LEU A 16 -55.44 51.85 -35.45
N ALA A 17 -56.59 51.53 -34.87
CA ALA A 17 -57.80 52.34 -34.96
C ALA A 17 -57.66 53.71 -34.24
N ARG A 18 -56.60 53.89 -33.43
CA ARG A 18 -56.30 55.14 -32.70
C ARG A 18 -55.27 56.02 -33.42
N LEU A 19 -54.82 55.62 -34.61
CA LEU A 19 -53.87 56.42 -35.40
C LEU A 19 -54.59 57.57 -36.10
N TRP A 20 -53.99 58.75 -36.03
CA TRP A 20 -54.50 59.94 -36.69
C TRP A 20 -54.51 59.76 -38.21
N THR A 21 -55.67 59.98 -38.83
CA THR A 21 -55.82 59.98 -40.28
C THR A 21 -55.16 61.24 -40.88
N GLY A 22 -54.61 61.13 -42.10
CA GLY A 22 -53.94 62.23 -42.79
C GLY A 22 -52.46 62.45 -42.46
N ARG A 23 -51.83 61.54 -41.69
CA ARG A 23 -50.37 61.53 -41.42
C ARG A 23 -49.75 60.18 -41.77
N PRO A 24 -48.52 60.12 -42.31
CA PRO A 24 -47.81 58.86 -42.48
C PRO A 24 -47.42 58.28 -41.11
N HIS A 25 -47.62 56.97 -40.94
CA HIS A 25 -47.20 56.19 -39.77
C HIS A 25 -46.37 55.00 -40.23
N ARG A 26 -45.29 54.67 -39.52
CA ARG A 26 -44.54 53.44 -39.77
C ARG A 26 -44.93 52.41 -38.72
N VAL A 27 -45.65 51.38 -39.13
CA VAL A 27 -46.07 50.30 -38.25
C VAL A 27 -45.19 49.09 -38.49
N ARG A 28 -44.58 48.55 -37.43
CA ARG A 28 -43.90 47.26 -37.48
C ARG A 28 -44.76 46.25 -36.71
N VAL A 29 -45.25 45.25 -37.44
CA VAL A 29 -46.07 44.19 -36.86
C VAL A 29 -45.17 43.02 -36.49
N LYS A 30 -45.10 42.69 -35.19
CA LYS A 30 -44.50 41.45 -34.75
C LYS A 30 -45.42 40.29 -35.17
N THR A 31 -44.97 39.53 -36.17
CA THR A 31 -45.79 38.50 -36.81
C THR A 31 -45.74 37.15 -36.09
N ARG A 32 -44.75 36.94 -35.20
CA ARG A 32 -44.59 35.75 -34.39
C ARG A 32 -44.20 36.10 -32.96
N TYR A 33 -44.80 35.43 -32.00
CA TYR A 33 -44.34 35.40 -30.62
C TYR A 33 -43.19 34.41 -30.45
N ARG A 34 -42.47 34.51 -29.34
CA ARG A 34 -41.35 33.63 -29.00
C ARG A 34 -41.63 32.91 -27.70
N ALA A 35 -41.27 31.64 -27.67
CA ALA A 35 -41.17 30.86 -26.45
C ALA A 35 -39.89 30.04 -26.49
N TYR A 36 -39.35 29.76 -25.31
CA TYR A 36 -38.19 28.90 -25.13
C TYR A 36 -38.67 27.53 -24.64
N LEU A 37 -38.14 26.46 -25.23
CA LEU A 37 -38.63 25.10 -25.02
C LEU A 37 -37.54 24.24 -24.37
N LEU A 38 -37.88 23.59 -23.26
CA LEU A 38 -37.19 22.40 -22.76
C LEU A 38 -38.13 21.20 -22.90
N GLU A 39 -37.63 20.11 -23.46
CA GLU A 39 -38.40 18.89 -23.61
C GLU A 39 -38.02 17.89 -22.53
N VAL A 40 -39.04 17.33 -21.87
CA VAL A 40 -38.94 16.10 -21.09
C VAL A 40 -39.40 14.98 -22.02
N GLU A 41 -38.45 14.19 -22.48
CA GLU A 41 -38.65 13.18 -23.50
C GLU A 41 -39.38 11.94 -22.97
N ASP A 42 -39.84 11.07 -23.88
CA ASP A 42 -40.49 9.80 -23.53
C ASP A 42 -39.64 8.93 -22.61
N VAL A 43 -38.31 8.98 -22.73
CA VAL A 43 -37.42 8.21 -21.85
C VAL A 43 -37.55 8.58 -20.37
N ASN A 44 -38.13 9.74 -20.05
CA ASN A 44 -38.42 10.14 -18.67
C ASN A 44 -39.83 9.70 -18.20
N PHE A 45 -40.56 8.91 -18.99
CA PHE A 45 -41.85 8.31 -18.65
C PHE A 45 -42.01 6.92 -19.28
N HIS A 46 -42.34 5.89 -18.50
CA HIS A 46 -42.75 4.63 -19.14
C HIS A 46 -44.09 4.77 -19.89
N HIS A 47 -44.28 3.92 -20.91
CA HIS A 47 -45.57 3.78 -21.57
C HIS A 47 -46.67 3.54 -20.54
N ASP A 48 -47.81 4.22 -20.71
CA ASP A 48 -48.96 4.15 -19.81
C ASP A 48 -48.74 4.69 -18.37
N SER A 49 -47.61 5.36 -18.12
CA SER A 49 -47.27 5.97 -16.83
C SER A 49 -47.34 7.50 -16.87
N ALA A 50 -47.66 8.11 -15.72
CA ALA A 50 -47.53 9.54 -15.48
C ALA A 50 -46.34 9.88 -14.57
N VAL A 51 -45.51 8.90 -14.18
CA VAL A 51 -44.38 9.11 -13.26
C VAL A 51 -43.21 9.72 -14.01
N PHE A 52 -42.81 10.92 -13.61
CA PHE A 52 -41.57 11.54 -14.06
C PHE A 52 -40.35 10.83 -13.43
N LEU A 53 -39.44 10.35 -14.27
CA LEU A 53 -38.25 9.60 -13.86
C LEU A 53 -37.03 10.53 -13.64
N PRO A 54 -36.17 10.26 -12.64
CA PRO A 54 -35.10 11.18 -12.26
C PRO A 54 -33.85 11.05 -13.16
N ASP A 55 -33.58 9.84 -13.65
CA ASP A 55 -32.56 9.46 -14.61
C ASP A 55 -33.04 8.22 -15.39
N TYR A 56 -32.63 8.10 -16.65
CA TYR A 56 -32.93 6.97 -17.51
C TYR A 56 -31.66 6.15 -17.78
N GLU A 57 -31.73 4.86 -17.50
CA GLU A 57 -30.83 3.85 -18.03
C GLU A 57 -31.64 2.97 -18.98
N PRO A 58 -31.22 2.77 -20.23
CA PRO A 58 -32.07 2.11 -21.21
C PRO A 58 -32.30 0.64 -20.85
N PRO A 59 -33.56 0.20 -20.65
CA PRO A 59 -33.93 -1.18 -20.83
C PRO A 59 -34.45 -1.33 -22.26
N ASP A 60 -33.58 -1.74 -23.20
CA ASP A 60 -33.86 -2.30 -24.53
C ASP A 60 -34.84 -1.58 -25.49
N GLU A 61 -35.44 -0.43 -25.15
CA GLU A 61 -36.29 0.36 -26.04
C GLU A 61 -35.47 1.43 -26.77
N PRO A 62 -35.60 1.57 -28.10
CA PRO A 62 -34.89 2.61 -28.84
C PRO A 62 -35.38 3.99 -28.38
N SER A 63 -34.53 4.73 -27.67
CA SER A 63 -34.63 6.19 -27.56
C SER A 63 -34.66 6.75 -28.97
N GLY A 64 -35.75 7.41 -29.38
CA GLY A 64 -36.07 7.74 -30.77
C GLY A 64 -34.88 8.07 -31.69
N THR A 65 -34.43 9.32 -31.82
CA THR A 65 -33.37 9.70 -32.78
C THR A 65 -31.98 9.83 -32.13
N ASP A 66 -30.88 9.75 -32.88
CA ASP A 66 -29.49 10.03 -32.41
C ASP A 66 -29.32 11.41 -31.72
N ALA A 67 -30.26 12.34 -31.92
CA ALA A 67 -30.28 13.65 -31.26
C ALA A 67 -30.87 13.61 -29.84
N GLN A 68 -31.56 12.54 -29.45
CA GLN A 68 -32.11 12.29 -28.11
C GLN A 68 -31.03 11.68 -27.20
N ASN A 69 -29.89 12.35 -27.11
CA ASN A 69 -28.79 11.97 -26.24
C ASN A 69 -29.24 12.03 -24.77
N ARG A 70 -29.01 10.94 -24.01
CA ARG A 70 -29.24 10.74 -22.57
C ARG A 70 -29.61 12.03 -21.78
N LEU A 71 -30.89 12.40 -21.78
CA LEU A 71 -31.42 13.47 -20.94
C LEU A 71 -31.82 12.91 -19.57
N ILE A 72 -31.05 13.30 -18.54
CA ILE A 72 -31.38 13.02 -17.15
C ILE A 72 -32.57 13.89 -16.76
N GLY A 73 -33.68 13.30 -16.31
CA GLY A 73 -34.89 14.05 -15.96
C GLY A 73 -34.61 15.20 -14.98
N LEU A 74 -33.86 14.95 -13.90
CA LEU A 74 -33.50 16.00 -12.95
C LEU A 74 -32.60 17.11 -13.55
N ALA A 75 -31.84 16.82 -14.61
CA ALA A 75 -31.06 17.85 -15.32
C ALA A 75 -31.96 18.82 -16.09
N VAL A 76 -33.10 18.35 -16.63
CA VAL A 76 -34.12 19.23 -17.23
C VAL A 76 -34.68 20.19 -16.19
N VAL A 77 -35.01 19.68 -15.00
CA VAL A 77 -35.51 20.51 -13.88
C VAL A 77 -34.46 21.54 -13.44
N LYS A 78 -33.19 21.15 -13.35
CA LYS A 78 -32.08 22.09 -13.11
C LYS A 78 -32.02 23.18 -14.18
N ALA A 79 -32.09 22.83 -15.46
CA ALA A 79 -32.05 23.77 -16.56
C ALA A 79 -33.23 24.78 -16.50
N CYS A 80 -34.42 24.34 -16.06
CA CYS A 80 -35.54 25.23 -15.80
C CYS A 80 -35.23 26.29 -14.73
N TYR A 81 -34.67 25.88 -13.59
CA TYR A 81 -34.30 26.81 -12.52
C TYR A 81 -33.21 27.79 -12.97
N GLU A 82 -32.19 27.32 -13.69
CA GLU A 82 -31.14 28.17 -14.23
C GLU A 82 -31.72 29.19 -15.23
N HIS A 83 -32.59 28.75 -16.14
CA HIS A 83 -33.24 29.63 -17.11
C HIS A 83 -34.06 30.73 -16.43
N ALA A 84 -34.86 30.36 -15.42
CA ALA A 84 -35.69 31.28 -14.66
C ALA A 84 -34.85 32.34 -13.94
N ARG A 85 -33.70 31.94 -13.36
CA ARG A 85 -32.75 32.87 -12.73
C ARG A 85 -32.13 33.86 -13.71
N TYR A 86 -31.82 33.43 -14.93
CA TYR A 86 -31.27 34.31 -15.97
C TYR A 86 -32.32 35.22 -16.62
N ARG A 87 -33.62 34.91 -16.47
CA ARG A 87 -34.73 35.69 -17.03
C ARG A 87 -35.81 36.00 -16.01
N PRO A 88 -35.52 36.89 -15.04
CA PRO A 88 -36.51 37.32 -14.07
C PRO A 88 -37.72 37.95 -14.78
N GLY A 89 -38.90 37.41 -14.54
CA GLY A 89 -40.16 37.86 -15.14
C GLY A 89 -40.67 37.02 -16.32
N ALA A 90 -39.89 36.05 -16.82
CA ALA A 90 -40.43 35.07 -17.77
C ALA A 90 -41.48 34.18 -17.09
N SER A 91 -42.56 33.86 -17.83
CA SER A 91 -43.61 32.96 -17.36
C SER A 91 -43.44 31.56 -17.95
N ALA A 92 -43.69 30.52 -17.16
CA ALA A 92 -43.56 29.12 -17.52
C ALA A 92 -44.92 28.43 -17.72
N LEU A 93 -44.97 27.46 -18.64
CA LEU A 93 -46.10 26.57 -18.88
C LEU A 93 -45.61 25.14 -19.14
N VAL A 94 -46.22 24.15 -18.53
CA VAL A 94 -45.92 22.73 -18.76
C VAL A 94 -47.01 22.10 -19.64
N VAL A 95 -46.63 21.51 -20.77
CA VAL A 95 -47.58 20.98 -21.77
C VAL A 95 -47.29 19.51 -22.01
N GLY A 96 -48.24 18.64 -21.68
CA GLY A 96 -48.12 17.21 -21.90
C GLY A 96 -48.69 16.78 -23.24
N HIS A 97 -48.04 15.82 -23.88
CA HIS A 97 -48.45 15.20 -25.13
C HIS A 97 -48.41 13.67 -25.02
N THR A 98 -49.19 12.99 -25.86
CA THR A 98 -49.18 11.54 -26.05
C THR A 98 -49.11 11.22 -27.54
N ASP A 99 -48.73 9.98 -27.86
CA ASP A 99 -48.93 9.45 -29.20
C ASP A 99 -50.42 9.10 -29.44
N ARG A 100 -50.72 8.51 -30.60
CA ARG A 100 -52.08 8.14 -31.03
C ARG A 100 -52.49 6.74 -30.57
N SER A 101 -51.77 6.14 -29.62
CA SER A 101 -52.10 4.82 -29.13
C SER A 101 -53.17 4.89 -28.04
N GLY A 102 -54.30 4.19 -28.24
CA GLY A 102 -55.40 4.19 -27.27
C GLY A 102 -56.51 5.19 -27.57
N ASP A 103 -57.37 5.41 -26.58
CA ASP A 103 -58.53 6.30 -26.70
C ASP A 103 -58.14 7.78 -26.51
N ALA A 104 -58.70 8.67 -27.33
CA ALA A 104 -58.34 10.09 -27.32
C ALA A 104 -58.63 10.79 -25.97
N ALA A 105 -59.72 10.44 -25.28
CA ALA A 105 -60.04 11.02 -23.97
C ALA A 105 -59.09 10.49 -22.89
N TYR A 106 -58.71 9.23 -23.00
CA TYR A 106 -57.66 8.63 -22.18
C TYR A 106 -56.30 9.32 -22.38
N ASN A 107 -55.90 9.52 -23.64
CA ASN A 107 -54.66 10.20 -24.05
C ASN A 107 -54.62 11.66 -23.56
N GLN A 108 -55.73 12.37 -23.69
CA GLN A 108 -55.90 13.70 -23.13
C GLN A 108 -55.64 13.71 -21.62
N ARG A 109 -56.25 12.78 -20.87
CA ARG A 109 -56.07 12.70 -19.41
C ARG A 109 -54.66 12.28 -19.00
N LEU A 110 -54.04 11.34 -19.72
CA LEU A 110 -52.67 10.90 -19.44
C LEU A 110 -51.66 12.04 -19.67
N SER A 111 -51.82 12.77 -20.77
CA SER A 111 -50.97 13.92 -21.09
C SER A 111 -51.03 15.01 -20.01
N GLU A 112 -52.24 15.29 -19.49
CA GLU A 112 -52.45 16.23 -18.39
C GLU A 112 -51.78 15.77 -17.09
N LEU A 113 -51.91 14.48 -16.74
CA LEU A 113 -51.27 13.91 -15.55
C LEU A 113 -49.75 13.96 -15.64
N ARG A 114 -49.15 13.72 -16.82
CA ARG A 114 -47.70 13.85 -17.05
C ARG A 114 -47.23 15.28 -16.87
N ALA A 115 -47.95 16.25 -17.46
CA ALA A 115 -47.65 17.67 -17.31
C ALA A 115 -47.73 18.13 -15.85
N GLU A 116 -48.79 17.71 -15.14
CA GLU A 116 -48.97 18.00 -13.72
C GLU A 116 -47.85 17.36 -12.86
N ASN A 117 -47.44 16.12 -13.18
CA ASN A 117 -46.38 15.43 -12.45
C ASN A 117 -45.03 16.17 -12.56
N VAL A 118 -44.65 16.64 -13.75
CA VAL A 118 -43.44 17.46 -13.96
C VAL A 118 -43.54 18.79 -13.23
N TRP A 119 -44.69 19.47 -13.32
CA TRP A 119 -44.95 20.70 -12.57
C TRP A 119 -44.78 20.50 -11.06
N CYS A 120 -45.26 19.37 -10.52
CA CYS A 120 -45.10 19.07 -9.10
C CYS A 120 -43.63 18.98 -8.68
N VAL A 121 -42.73 18.47 -9.54
CA VAL A 121 -41.29 18.43 -9.26
C VAL A 121 -40.68 19.83 -9.31
N LEU A 122 -41.03 20.63 -10.33
CA LEU A 122 -40.57 22.02 -10.46
C LEU A 122 -40.97 22.88 -9.25
N GLU A 123 -42.20 22.74 -8.77
CA GLU A 123 -42.77 23.56 -7.70
C GLU A 123 -42.53 22.96 -6.29
N GLY A 124 -42.09 21.71 -6.18
CA GLY A 124 -41.89 21.04 -4.89
C GLY A 124 -43.16 20.46 -4.25
N GLN A 125 -44.19 20.14 -5.04
CA GLN A 125 -45.50 19.64 -4.59
C GLN A 125 -45.46 18.14 -4.24
N ARG A 126 -44.78 17.82 -3.15
CA ARG A 126 -44.51 16.45 -2.68
C ARG A 126 -45.74 15.52 -2.66
N GLU A 127 -46.80 15.93 -1.96
CA GLU A 127 -47.98 15.07 -1.77
C GLU A 127 -48.76 14.86 -3.07
N ARG A 128 -48.85 15.91 -3.90
CA ARG A 128 -49.55 15.84 -5.19
C ARG A 128 -48.79 14.96 -6.18
N TRP A 129 -47.47 15.08 -6.23
CA TRP A 129 -46.62 14.20 -7.03
C TRP A 129 -46.82 12.72 -6.65
N ALA A 130 -46.79 12.43 -5.35
CA ALA A 130 -46.95 11.08 -4.82
C ALA A 130 -48.36 10.52 -5.08
N GLU A 131 -49.40 11.36 -5.04
CA GLU A 131 -50.76 10.97 -5.39
C GLU A 131 -50.88 10.58 -6.87
N ILE A 132 -50.35 11.40 -7.78
CA ILE A 132 -50.37 11.14 -9.22
C ILE A 132 -49.59 9.85 -9.53
N ALA A 133 -48.37 9.73 -8.99
CA ALA A 133 -47.54 8.55 -9.18
C ALA A 133 -48.23 7.28 -8.65
N HIS A 134 -48.84 7.34 -7.47
CA HIS A 134 -49.59 6.21 -6.94
C HIS A 134 -50.80 5.84 -7.83
N GLY A 135 -51.49 6.82 -8.40
CA GLY A 135 -52.65 6.60 -9.25
C GLY A 135 -52.34 6.12 -10.68
N ARG A 136 -51.18 6.49 -11.24
CA ARG A 136 -50.78 6.16 -12.61
C ARG A 136 -49.29 5.84 -12.75
N HIS A 137 -48.88 4.67 -12.25
CA HIS A 137 -47.54 4.11 -12.42
C HIS A 137 -47.60 2.71 -13.03
N THR A 138 -46.44 2.25 -13.44
CA THR A 138 -46.11 0.88 -13.80
C THR A 138 -45.03 0.34 -12.86
N VAL A 139 -44.77 -0.97 -12.90
CA VAL A 139 -43.69 -1.58 -12.12
C VAL A 139 -42.31 -1.04 -12.49
N LYS A 140 -42.11 -0.79 -13.79
CA LYS A 140 -40.83 -0.27 -14.31
C LYS A 140 -40.47 1.08 -13.69
N ASP A 141 -41.45 1.92 -13.35
CA ASP A 141 -41.19 3.26 -12.79
C ASP A 141 -40.42 3.20 -11.47
N TYR A 142 -40.90 2.41 -10.51
CA TYR A 142 -40.23 2.34 -9.21
C TYR A 142 -39.01 1.42 -9.23
N GLN A 143 -38.93 0.43 -10.13
CA GLN A 143 -37.67 -0.29 -10.37
C GLN A 143 -36.59 0.69 -10.88
N GLN A 144 -36.91 1.53 -11.87
CA GLN A 144 -35.97 2.53 -12.38
C GLN A 144 -35.53 3.51 -11.29
N ILE A 145 -36.47 4.02 -10.48
CA ILE A 145 -36.13 4.92 -9.36
C ILE A 145 -35.23 4.22 -8.33
N LEU A 146 -35.50 2.96 -7.99
CA LEU A 146 -34.68 2.19 -7.04
C LEU A 146 -33.26 1.96 -7.56
N ALA A 147 -33.12 1.62 -8.85
CA ALA A 147 -31.83 1.49 -9.51
C ALA A 147 -31.06 2.82 -9.50
N TRP A 148 -31.73 3.93 -9.81
CA TRP A 148 -31.15 5.27 -9.69
C TRP A 148 -30.73 5.60 -8.25
N VAL A 149 -31.54 5.27 -7.24
CA VAL A 149 -31.19 5.51 -5.83
C VAL A 149 -29.96 4.68 -5.42
N TYR A 150 -29.90 3.41 -5.84
CA TYR A 150 -28.75 2.55 -5.61
C TYR A 150 -27.47 3.15 -6.21
N LYS A 151 -27.52 3.59 -7.48
CA LYS A 151 -26.35 4.14 -8.18
C LYS A 151 -25.93 5.50 -7.66
N THR A 152 -26.90 6.37 -7.37
CA THR A 152 -26.64 7.77 -6.99
C THR A 152 -26.27 7.94 -5.52
N PHE A 153 -26.82 7.10 -4.64
CA PHE A 153 -26.64 7.24 -3.19
C PHE A 153 -25.99 6.02 -2.53
N GLY A 154 -25.74 4.94 -3.26
CA GLY A 154 -25.16 3.70 -2.72
C GLY A 154 -26.07 2.99 -1.72
N TRP A 155 -27.39 3.22 -1.76
CA TRP A 155 -28.32 2.60 -0.83
C TRP A 155 -28.57 1.14 -1.22
N PRO A 156 -28.72 0.20 -0.28
CA PRO A 156 -28.88 -1.22 -0.57
C PRO A 156 -30.29 -1.55 -1.10
N CYS A 157 -30.64 -0.98 -2.25
CA CYS A 157 -31.97 -1.04 -2.86
C CYS A 157 -31.92 -1.32 -4.37
N ASP A 158 -30.96 -2.12 -4.82
CA ASP A 158 -30.87 -2.54 -6.21
C ASP A 158 -32.02 -3.53 -6.56
N PRO A 159 -32.93 -3.18 -7.50
CA PRO A 159 -34.01 -4.06 -7.90
C PRO A 159 -33.56 -5.17 -8.87
N GLY A 160 -32.33 -5.12 -9.39
CA GLY A 160 -31.88 -5.91 -10.53
C GLY A 160 -32.31 -5.28 -11.86
N GLU A 161 -32.71 -6.12 -12.82
CA GLU A 161 -33.19 -5.66 -14.12
C GLU A 161 -34.54 -4.92 -13.99
N VAL A 162 -34.74 -3.87 -14.80
CA VAL A 162 -35.98 -3.11 -14.89
C VAL A 162 -36.93 -3.81 -15.87
N ASP A 163 -37.43 -4.97 -15.45
CA ASP A 163 -38.22 -5.91 -16.27
C ASP A 163 -39.73 -5.65 -16.24
N GLY A 164 -40.20 -4.77 -15.35
CA GLY A 164 -41.63 -4.51 -15.17
C GLY A 164 -42.36 -5.61 -14.39
N VAL A 165 -41.66 -6.52 -13.74
CA VAL A 165 -42.23 -7.60 -12.92
C VAL A 165 -41.92 -7.36 -11.44
N HIS A 166 -42.96 -7.23 -10.60
CA HIS A 166 -42.77 -7.09 -9.16
C HIS A 166 -42.37 -8.46 -8.57
N GLY A 167 -41.06 -8.73 -8.54
CA GLY A 167 -40.49 -9.96 -8.02
C GLY A 167 -39.92 -9.86 -6.60
N ALA A 168 -39.21 -10.92 -6.19
CA ALA A 168 -38.53 -10.98 -4.90
C ALA A 168 -37.41 -9.94 -4.78
N LYS A 169 -36.64 -9.69 -5.85
CA LYS A 169 -35.60 -8.66 -5.87
C LYS A 169 -36.19 -7.26 -5.68
N THR A 170 -37.25 -6.93 -6.40
CA THR A 170 -37.96 -5.65 -6.27
C THR A 170 -38.55 -5.46 -4.87
N THR A 171 -39.13 -6.51 -4.28
CA THR A 171 -39.59 -6.48 -2.88
C THR A 171 -38.44 -6.21 -1.91
N ALA A 172 -37.32 -6.90 -2.06
CA ALA A 172 -36.14 -6.71 -1.22
C ALA A 172 -35.53 -5.30 -1.38
N ALA A 173 -35.47 -4.79 -2.61
CA ALA A 173 -35.03 -3.44 -2.92
C ALA A 173 -35.90 -2.38 -2.25
N LEU A 174 -37.23 -2.54 -2.29
CA LEU A 174 -38.17 -1.67 -1.59
C LEU A 174 -37.98 -1.70 -0.08
N GLN A 175 -37.78 -2.87 0.52
CA GLN A 175 -37.49 -2.98 1.95
C GLN A 175 -36.16 -2.30 2.31
N GLY A 176 -35.12 -2.53 1.51
CA GLY A 176 -33.81 -1.89 1.66
C GLY A 176 -33.90 -0.37 1.56
N PHE A 177 -34.65 0.14 0.59
CA PHE A 177 -34.95 1.57 0.44
C PHE A 177 -35.71 2.11 1.66
N GLN A 178 -36.85 1.52 2.04
CA GLN A 178 -37.70 2.01 3.13
C GLN A 178 -36.97 2.06 4.47
N LYS A 179 -36.16 1.04 4.75
CA LYS A 179 -35.30 0.98 5.93
C LYS A 179 -34.23 2.07 5.90
N THR A 180 -33.47 2.14 4.81
CA THR A 180 -32.37 3.12 4.67
C THR A 180 -32.90 4.54 4.70
N TYR A 181 -34.05 4.80 4.10
CA TYR A 181 -34.74 6.08 4.14
C TYR A 181 -35.06 6.51 5.57
N THR A 182 -35.67 5.63 6.37
CA THR A 182 -36.00 5.92 7.77
C THR A 182 -34.74 6.22 8.59
N GLU A 183 -33.69 5.43 8.38
CA GLU A 183 -32.42 5.56 9.10
C GLU A 183 -31.66 6.84 8.74
N ARG A 184 -31.54 7.16 7.44
CA ARG A 184 -30.75 8.29 6.94
C ARG A 184 -31.50 9.61 6.96
N MET A 185 -32.79 9.61 6.58
CA MET A 185 -33.60 10.83 6.49
C MET A 185 -34.31 11.18 7.81
N LYS A 186 -34.26 10.30 8.81
CA LYS A 186 -34.93 10.48 10.12
C LYS A 186 -36.44 10.75 10.02
N LYS A 187 -37.07 10.24 8.95
CA LYS A 187 -38.52 10.33 8.69
C LYS A 187 -39.12 8.92 8.73
N PRO A 188 -40.21 8.69 9.48
CA PRO A 188 -40.78 7.35 9.60
C PRO A 188 -41.37 6.86 8.28
N LEU A 189 -40.94 5.66 7.82
CA LEU A 189 -41.53 4.95 6.70
C LEU A 189 -41.61 3.45 7.02
N GLN A 190 -42.79 2.85 6.83
CA GLN A 190 -42.98 1.42 7.12
C GLN A 190 -42.20 0.56 6.11
N THR A 191 -41.43 -0.40 6.61
CA THR A 191 -40.67 -1.35 5.79
C THR A 191 -41.56 -2.54 5.41
N THR A 192 -42.40 -2.36 4.40
CA THR A 192 -43.36 -3.37 3.93
C THR A 192 -42.89 -4.11 2.68
N GLY A 193 -41.96 -3.53 1.90
CA GLY A 193 -41.62 -4.02 0.56
C GLY A 193 -42.69 -3.76 -0.50
N ALA A 194 -43.72 -2.95 -0.17
CA ALA A 194 -44.79 -2.57 -1.07
C ALA A 194 -44.74 -1.08 -1.45
N MET A 195 -45.20 -0.76 -2.67
CA MET A 195 -45.35 0.62 -3.11
C MET A 195 -46.62 1.25 -2.55
N SER A 196 -46.43 2.07 -1.51
CA SER A 196 -47.47 2.91 -0.92
C SER A 196 -47.33 4.35 -1.38
N ARG A 197 -48.37 5.17 -1.17
CA ARG A 197 -48.30 6.63 -1.35
C ARG A 197 -47.14 7.24 -0.54
N SER A 198 -46.89 6.75 0.67
CA SER A 198 -45.77 7.20 1.50
C SER A 198 -44.40 6.82 0.91
N THR A 199 -44.31 5.66 0.23
CA THR A 199 -43.08 5.27 -0.48
C THR A 199 -42.82 6.20 -1.67
N TRP A 200 -43.85 6.58 -2.44
CA TRP A 200 -43.73 7.57 -3.51
C TRP A 200 -43.28 8.94 -2.97
N ALA A 201 -43.88 9.39 -1.88
CA ALA A 201 -43.49 10.66 -1.27
C ALA A 201 -42.03 10.63 -0.75
N ALA A 202 -41.52 9.46 -0.35
CA ALA A 202 -40.11 9.27 0.00
C ALA A 202 -39.20 9.31 -1.25
N PHE A 203 -39.60 8.75 -2.40
CA PHE A 203 -38.86 8.94 -3.65
C PHE A 203 -38.78 10.40 -4.05
N PHE A 204 -39.86 11.17 -3.87
CA PHE A 204 -39.85 12.61 -4.11
C PHE A 204 -38.80 13.32 -3.25
N ASP A 205 -38.69 12.98 -1.97
CA ASP A 205 -37.67 13.55 -1.09
C ASP A 205 -36.24 13.27 -1.61
N LEU A 206 -36.00 12.10 -2.21
CA LEU A 206 -34.72 11.76 -2.86
C LEU A 206 -34.51 12.54 -4.16
N TYR A 207 -35.56 12.83 -4.95
CA TYR A 207 -35.45 13.70 -6.12
C TYR A 207 -34.99 15.10 -5.69
N MET A 208 -35.54 15.62 -4.59
CA MET A 208 -35.15 16.93 -4.07
C MET A 208 -33.68 16.93 -3.62
N LEU A 209 -33.24 15.88 -2.92
CA LEU A 209 -31.84 15.71 -2.55
C LEU A 209 -30.91 15.57 -3.78
N GLY A 210 -31.37 14.89 -4.83
CA GLY A 210 -30.68 14.80 -6.11
C GLY A 210 -30.55 16.16 -6.80
N LEU A 211 -31.61 16.97 -6.80
CA LEU A 211 -31.60 18.33 -7.33
C LEU A 211 -30.69 19.26 -6.53
N GLU A 212 -30.70 19.19 -5.20
CA GLU A 212 -29.76 19.92 -4.33
C GLU A 212 -28.31 19.61 -4.71
N ARG A 213 -27.99 18.32 -4.93
CA ARG A 213 -26.66 17.91 -5.41
C ARG A 213 -26.32 18.48 -6.78
N LEU A 214 -27.25 18.42 -7.73
CA LEU A 214 -27.05 18.89 -9.11
C LEU A 214 -26.90 20.42 -9.20
N LEU A 215 -27.64 21.16 -8.37
CA LEU A 215 -27.56 22.62 -8.27
C LEU A 215 -26.43 23.09 -7.34
N GLU A 216 -25.83 22.17 -6.59
CA GLU A 216 -24.86 22.41 -5.51
C GLU A 216 -25.36 23.32 -4.37
N VAL A 217 -26.66 23.38 -4.20
CA VAL A 217 -27.35 24.18 -3.19
C VAL A 217 -27.77 23.31 -2.00
N ASP A 218 -28.12 23.95 -0.89
CA ASP A 218 -28.87 23.30 0.17
C ASP A 218 -30.40 23.45 -0.03
N GLN A 219 -31.18 22.91 0.89
CA GLN A 219 -32.64 22.94 0.83
C GLN A 219 -33.22 24.37 0.83
N ILE A 220 -32.56 25.31 1.52
CA ILE A 220 -33.00 26.71 1.61
C ILE A 220 -32.79 27.38 0.25
N ASP A 221 -31.65 27.13 -0.36
CA ASP A 221 -31.30 27.67 -1.67
C ASP A 221 -32.10 27.00 -2.80
N LEU A 222 -32.47 25.72 -2.67
CA LEU A 222 -33.41 25.09 -3.61
C LEU A 222 -34.79 25.76 -3.57
N ALA A 223 -35.29 26.13 -2.39
CA ALA A 223 -36.53 26.89 -2.28
C ALA A 223 -36.42 28.26 -2.97
N THR A 224 -35.26 28.91 -2.89
CA THR A 224 -34.96 30.15 -3.61
C THR A 224 -34.94 29.95 -5.13
N ALA A 225 -34.34 28.85 -5.61
CA ALA A 225 -34.35 28.50 -7.03
C ALA A 225 -35.78 28.29 -7.57
N ARG A 226 -36.67 27.69 -6.78
CA ARG A 226 -38.09 27.55 -7.13
C ARG A 226 -38.82 28.88 -7.23
N GLN A 227 -38.58 29.81 -6.31
CA GLN A 227 -39.22 31.11 -6.33
C GLN A 227 -38.90 31.94 -7.59
N ALA A 228 -37.81 31.62 -8.30
CA ALA A 228 -37.49 32.23 -9.58
C ALA A 228 -38.42 31.77 -10.72
N LEU A 229 -39.08 30.61 -10.60
CA LEU A 229 -40.08 30.16 -11.56
C LEU A 229 -41.39 30.89 -11.31
N HIS A 230 -41.92 31.50 -12.36
CA HIS A 230 -43.25 32.09 -12.37
C HIS A 230 -44.09 31.35 -13.38
N PHE A 231 -45.13 30.64 -12.96
CA PHE A 231 -46.01 29.94 -13.88
C PHE A 231 -47.17 30.83 -14.34
N LEU A 232 -47.70 30.53 -15.53
CA LEU A 232 -49.00 31.07 -15.97
C LEU A 232 -50.12 30.63 -15.00
N PRO A 233 -51.28 31.33 -14.96
CA PRO A 233 -52.39 30.98 -14.07
C PRO A 233 -52.89 29.53 -14.21
N CYS A 234 -52.75 28.96 -15.41
CA CYS A 234 -52.88 27.53 -15.66
C CYS A 234 -51.45 26.99 -15.88
N PRO A 235 -50.80 26.45 -14.83
CA PRO A 235 -49.36 26.14 -14.86
C PRO A 235 -49.03 24.91 -15.72
N PHE A 236 -50.01 24.04 -15.95
CA PHE A 236 -49.87 22.86 -16.79
C PHE A 236 -51.16 22.59 -17.59
N ILE A 237 -51.02 21.94 -18.75
CA ILE A 237 -52.11 21.52 -19.62
C ILE A 237 -51.80 20.18 -20.31
N GLY A 238 -52.84 19.39 -20.59
CA GLY A 238 -52.75 18.22 -21.47
C GLY A 238 -53.21 18.56 -22.89
N CYS A 239 -52.52 18.03 -23.89
CA CYS A 239 -52.87 18.20 -25.31
C CYS A 239 -53.19 16.88 -26.02
N GLY A 240 -53.11 15.75 -25.31
CA GLY A 240 -53.33 14.42 -25.87
C GLY A 240 -52.51 14.21 -27.14
N GLU A 241 -53.19 13.76 -28.19
CA GLU A 241 -52.60 13.40 -29.49
C GLU A 241 -52.82 14.46 -30.60
N ASP A 242 -53.24 15.68 -30.23
CA ASP A 242 -53.67 16.72 -31.17
C ASP A 242 -52.50 17.40 -31.92
N TYR A 243 -51.30 17.40 -31.33
CA TYR A 243 -50.12 18.10 -31.85
C TYR A 243 -48.90 17.18 -32.00
N PRO A 244 -48.99 16.13 -32.86
CA PRO A 244 -47.84 15.26 -33.12
C PRO A 244 -46.73 16.07 -33.82
N ILE A 245 -45.48 15.81 -33.42
CA ILE A 245 -44.29 16.27 -34.13
C ILE A 245 -44.12 15.43 -35.39
N THR A 246 -44.43 14.13 -35.30
CA THR A 246 -44.21 13.24 -36.42
C THR A 246 -45.29 13.41 -37.50
N PRO A 247 -44.92 13.26 -38.79
CA PRO A 247 -45.85 13.45 -39.90
C PRO A 247 -46.88 12.31 -40.01
N ASP A 248 -46.64 11.18 -39.32
CA ASP A 248 -47.54 10.03 -39.36
C ASP A 248 -48.78 10.29 -38.51
N ARG A 249 -49.94 10.17 -39.14
CA ARG A 249 -51.25 10.41 -38.53
C ARG A 249 -52.06 9.12 -38.43
N GLN A 250 -51.43 7.95 -38.57
CA GLN A 250 -52.12 6.68 -38.42
C GLN A 250 -52.72 6.53 -37.00
N GLU A 251 -53.97 6.09 -36.92
CA GLU A 251 -54.63 5.75 -35.65
C GLU A 251 -53.92 4.55 -34.99
N ASN A 252 -53.85 4.54 -33.66
CA ASN A 252 -53.16 3.51 -32.87
C ASN A 252 -51.65 3.41 -33.12
N TYR A 253 -51.03 4.44 -33.68
CA TYR A 253 -49.58 4.47 -33.90
C TYR A 253 -48.82 4.85 -32.61
N LYS A 254 -47.90 3.97 -32.20
CA LYS A 254 -47.01 4.21 -31.05
C LYS A 254 -45.77 4.95 -31.52
N ASN A 255 -45.52 6.11 -30.94
CA ASN A 255 -44.36 6.93 -31.30
C ASN A 255 -43.73 7.59 -30.06
N PRO A 256 -42.53 7.16 -29.64
CA PRO A 256 -41.80 7.79 -28.53
C PRO A 256 -41.63 9.32 -28.70
N VAL A 257 -41.42 9.84 -29.91
CA VAL A 257 -41.19 11.27 -30.12
C VAL A 257 -42.45 12.11 -29.82
N ASP A 258 -43.64 11.55 -30.03
CA ASP A 258 -44.89 12.26 -29.75
C ASP A 258 -45.28 12.20 -28.26
N ARG A 259 -44.70 11.26 -27.49
CA ARG A 259 -44.89 11.11 -26.04
C ARG A 259 -43.88 11.98 -25.28
N ARG A 260 -44.21 13.24 -25.05
CA ARG A 260 -43.30 14.21 -24.41
C ARG A 260 -44.04 15.16 -23.47
N VAL A 261 -43.29 15.83 -22.61
CA VAL A 261 -43.76 17.00 -21.88
C VAL A 261 -42.88 18.19 -22.26
N GLU A 262 -43.48 19.27 -22.74
CA GLU A 262 -42.80 20.51 -23.10
C GLU A 262 -42.89 21.51 -21.94
N ILE A 263 -41.76 22.07 -21.52
CA ILE A 263 -41.69 23.17 -20.55
C ILE A 263 -41.34 24.43 -21.33
N LEU A 264 -42.29 25.36 -21.38
CA LEU A 264 -42.24 26.55 -22.22
C LEU A 264 -42.07 27.80 -21.38
N PHE A 265 -41.10 28.64 -21.73
CA PHE A 265 -40.86 29.95 -21.11
C PHE A 265 -41.20 31.08 -22.08
N PHE A 266 -41.95 32.07 -21.59
CA PHE A 266 -42.40 33.24 -22.34
C PHE A 266 -41.86 34.51 -21.69
N ASP A 267 -41.23 35.37 -22.47
CA ASP A 267 -40.87 36.71 -22.00
C ASP A 267 -42.14 37.55 -21.73
N PRO A 268 -42.08 38.56 -20.85
CA PRO A 268 -43.23 39.44 -20.58
C PRO A 268 -43.90 39.98 -21.86
N GLY A 269 -45.19 39.70 -22.03
CA GLY A 269 -45.99 40.11 -23.20
C GLY A 269 -46.00 39.11 -24.37
N GLU A 270 -45.25 38.00 -24.27
CA GLU A 270 -45.24 36.89 -25.21
C GLU A 270 -46.12 35.71 -24.76
N GLU A 271 -46.81 35.81 -23.63
CA GLU A 271 -47.57 34.71 -23.03
C GLU A 271 -48.76 34.32 -23.92
N PRO A 272 -49.10 33.03 -24.07
CA PRO A 272 -50.28 32.59 -24.82
C PRO A 272 -51.58 33.02 -24.12
N VAL A 273 -52.62 33.30 -24.92
CA VAL A 273 -54.00 33.40 -24.44
C VAL A 273 -54.53 31.97 -24.35
N LEU A 274 -54.56 31.45 -23.14
CA LEU A 274 -55.01 30.10 -22.85
C LEU A 274 -56.54 30.08 -22.69
N ASP A 275 -57.27 29.86 -23.79
CA ASP A 275 -58.73 29.60 -23.76
C ASP A 275 -59.05 28.19 -23.21
N CYS A 276 -58.04 27.34 -23.05
CA CYS A 276 -58.11 25.97 -22.53
C CYS A 276 -58.51 25.85 -21.05
N ALA A 277 -58.65 26.96 -20.31
CA ALA A 277 -59.23 26.95 -18.97
C ALA A 277 -60.74 26.61 -18.95
N ARG A 278 -61.37 26.44 -20.12
CA ARG A 278 -62.75 25.97 -20.28
C ARG A 278 -62.77 24.50 -20.74
N PRO A 279 -63.71 23.67 -20.25
CA PRO A 279 -63.89 22.32 -20.78
C PRO A 279 -64.09 22.36 -22.31
N GLY A 280 -63.17 21.74 -23.06
CA GLY A 280 -63.17 21.71 -24.53
C GLY A 280 -62.37 22.84 -25.24
N GLY A 281 -61.64 23.69 -24.51
CA GLY A 281 -60.78 24.71 -25.13
C GLY A 281 -59.47 24.10 -25.69
N THR A 282 -59.08 24.50 -26.90
CA THR A 282 -57.90 23.95 -27.59
C THR A 282 -56.64 24.78 -27.32
N CYS A 283 -55.46 24.13 -27.31
CA CYS A 283 -54.16 24.81 -27.24
C CYS A 283 -53.72 25.41 -28.59
N GLU A 284 -54.71 25.78 -29.40
CA GLU A 284 -54.52 26.13 -30.80
C GLU A 284 -53.54 27.29 -30.96
N GLU A 285 -53.57 28.31 -30.11
CA GLU A 285 -52.70 29.49 -30.28
C GLU A 285 -51.21 29.13 -30.27
N LEU A 286 -50.82 28.22 -29.38
CA LEU A 286 -49.42 27.84 -29.16
C LEU A 286 -48.86 27.09 -30.37
N TYR A 287 -49.60 26.12 -30.90
CA TYR A 287 -49.18 25.26 -32.01
C TYR A 287 -49.73 25.70 -33.38
N ARG A 288 -50.47 26.82 -33.46
CA ARG A 288 -50.94 27.38 -34.73
C ARG A 288 -49.74 27.75 -35.58
N LYS A 289 -49.67 27.17 -36.78
CA LYS A 289 -48.62 27.45 -37.76
C LYS A 289 -48.39 28.96 -37.90
N LYS A 290 -47.13 29.37 -37.71
CA LYS A 290 -46.65 30.76 -37.83
C LYS A 290 -47.10 31.72 -36.71
N MET A 291 -47.60 31.24 -35.57
CA MET A 291 -47.97 32.09 -34.43
C MET A 291 -46.84 32.21 -33.40
N TYR A 292 -46.25 31.09 -32.98
CA TYR A 292 -45.06 31.06 -32.14
C TYR A 292 -43.83 30.59 -32.92
N THR A 293 -42.66 31.01 -32.46
CA THR A 293 -41.37 30.38 -32.75
C THR A 293 -40.89 29.76 -31.45
N LEU A 294 -40.98 28.44 -31.35
CA LEU A 294 -40.44 27.67 -30.23
C LEU A 294 -38.93 27.52 -30.46
N THR A 295 -38.15 28.06 -29.53
CA THR A 295 -36.69 28.00 -29.59
C THR A 295 -36.24 26.99 -28.53
N PRO A 296 -35.70 25.83 -28.92
CA PRO A 296 -35.11 24.91 -27.96
C PRO A 296 -34.07 25.65 -27.11
N LEU A 297 -34.09 25.46 -25.81
CA LEU A 297 -32.99 25.89 -24.96
C LEU A 297 -31.79 25.01 -25.30
N ALA A 298 -30.86 25.60 -26.07
CA ALA A 298 -29.64 24.94 -26.47
C ALA A 298 -28.93 24.45 -25.20
N ASP A 299 -28.72 23.14 -25.16
CA ASP A 299 -27.94 22.42 -24.16
C ASP A 299 -28.51 22.53 -22.74
N ALA A 300 -29.50 21.69 -22.41
CA ALA A 300 -29.62 21.23 -21.03
C ALA A 300 -28.27 20.57 -20.71
N PRO A 301 -27.40 21.18 -19.89
CA PRO A 301 -26.04 20.72 -19.81
C PRO A 301 -26.06 19.33 -19.18
N THR A 302 -25.52 18.34 -19.88
CA THR A 302 -25.03 17.10 -19.27
C THR A 302 -23.79 17.44 -18.41
N LEU A 303 -23.97 18.33 -17.42
CA LEU A 303 -22.93 18.76 -16.50
C LEU A 303 -23.07 17.95 -15.21
N HIS A 304 -22.53 16.74 -15.23
CA HIS A 304 -21.98 16.24 -13.99
C HIS A 304 -20.72 17.07 -13.70
N PRO A 305 -20.59 17.68 -12.50
CA PRO A 305 -19.31 18.24 -12.10
C PRO A 305 -18.25 17.14 -12.21
N THR A 306 -17.23 17.37 -13.02
CA THR A 306 -16.11 16.44 -13.16
C THR A 306 -15.03 16.83 -12.17
N PHE A 307 -14.48 15.85 -11.48
CA PHE A 307 -13.39 16.06 -10.53
C PHE A 307 -12.12 15.40 -11.05
N THR A 308 -10.98 16.04 -10.85
CA THR A 308 -9.68 15.38 -11.04
C THR A 308 -8.97 15.29 -9.70
N LEU A 309 -8.23 14.21 -9.51
CA LEU A 309 -7.35 14.01 -8.37
C LEU A 309 -5.91 13.92 -8.88
N ALA A 310 -4.98 14.54 -8.16
CA ALA A 310 -3.55 14.37 -8.40
C ALA A 310 -2.81 14.22 -7.06
N LEU A 311 -2.02 13.16 -6.92
CA LEU A 311 -1.17 12.97 -5.74
C LEU A 311 0.18 13.67 -5.97
N THR A 312 0.56 14.55 -5.06
CA THR A 312 1.79 15.34 -5.13
C THR A 312 2.68 15.02 -3.94
N TYR A 313 3.97 14.79 -4.18
CA TYR A 313 4.97 14.70 -3.12
C TYR A 313 5.36 16.08 -2.65
N LEU A 314 5.19 16.38 -1.36
CA LEU A 314 5.45 17.71 -0.81
C LEU A 314 6.91 17.94 -0.41
N GLY A 315 7.76 16.91 -0.35
CA GLY A 315 9.13 17.06 0.12
C GLY A 315 9.28 16.91 1.64
N PRO A 316 10.52 16.67 2.13
CA PRO A 316 10.79 16.47 3.55
C PRO A 316 10.60 17.75 4.39
N GLU A 317 10.63 18.93 3.78
CA GLU A 317 10.43 20.22 4.46
C GLU A 317 8.98 20.46 4.92
N HIS A 318 8.02 19.75 4.33
CA HIS A 318 6.60 19.80 4.73
C HIS A 318 6.28 18.92 5.94
N VAL A 319 7.21 18.07 6.33
CA VAL A 319 7.20 17.45 7.64
C VAL A 319 7.76 18.50 8.59
N ALA A 320 6.97 18.96 9.56
CA ALA A 320 7.54 19.78 10.61
C ALA A 320 8.70 18.98 11.21
N GLN A 321 9.92 19.51 11.08
CA GLN A 321 11.08 18.98 11.77
C GLN A 321 10.91 19.31 13.25
N ASP A 322 10.00 18.58 13.89
CA ASP A 322 10.08 18.41 15.32
C ASP A 322 11.52 18.00 15.63
N ALA A 323 12.18 18.66 16.58
CA ALA A 323 13.52 18.26 17.01
C ALA A 323 13.58 16.78 17.46
N HIS A 324 12.42 16.20 17.76
CA HIS A 324 12.21 14.78 18.07
C HIS A 324 12.11 13.86 16.85
N TYR A 325 12.21 14.34 15.61
CA TYR A 325 12.11 13.52 14.40
C TYR A 325 13.17 13.92 13.37
N ARG A 326 14.09 13.00 13.03
CA ARG A 326 15.30 13.31 12.24
C ARG A 326 15.55 12.35 11.09
N CYS A 327 14.55 11.56 10.72
CA CYS A 327 14.65 10.64 9.59
C CYS A 327 15.01 11.40 8.31
N SER A 328 16.18 11.08 7.76
CA SER A 328 16.58 11.52 6.43
C SER A 328 16.10 10.49 5.42
N PHE A 329 15.30 10.91 4.44
CA PHE A 329 14.83 10.03 3.38
C PHE A 329 14.83 10.71 2.02
N GLU A 330 14.88 9.89 0.98
CA GLU A 330 14.79 10.30 -0.42
C GLU A 330 13.68 9.48 -1.08
N LEU A 331 12.76 10.14 -1.78
CA LEU A 331 11.78 9.46 -2.63
C LEU A 331 12.40 9.34 -4.03
N VAL A 332 12.52 8.14 -4.57
CA VAL A 332 13.02 7.90 -5.93
C VAL A 332 11.97 7.20 -6.78
N ASP A 333 11.96 7.49 -8.08
CA ASP A 333 11.11 6.82 -9.06
C ASP A 333 11.68 5.44 -9.47
N ALA A 334 10.96 4.72 -10.33
CA ALA A 334 11.37 3.42 -10.88
C ALA A 334 12.68 3.47 -11.70
N GLY A 335 13.15 4.65 -12.08
CA GLY A 335 14.42 4.88 -12.78
C GLY A 335 15.55 5.36 -11.87
N ASP A 336 15.40 5.20 -10.55
CA ASP A 336 16.36 5.61 -9.52
C ASP A 336 16.62 7.13 -9.47
N LYS A 337 15.69 7.95 -9.96
CA LYS A 337 15.82 9.41 -9.93
C LYS A 337 15.09 9.99 -8.73
N ALA A 338 15.74 10.90 -8.03
CA ALA A 338 15.15 11.67 -6.94
C ALA A 338 13.89 12.43 -7.41
N VAL A 339 12.78 12.18 -6.74
CA VAL A 339 11.51 12.89 -6.95
C VAL A 339 11.59 14.23 -6.23
N LYS A 340 11.38 15.32 -6.96
CA LYS A 340 11.44 16.68 -6.42
C LYS A 340 10.18 17.00 -5.61
N ALA A 341 10.31 17.83 -4.58
CA ALA A 341 9.16 18.43 -3.90
C ALA A 341 8.27 19.18 -4.90
N GLY A 342 6.96 19.01 -4.78
CA GLY A 342 5.95 19.52 -5.70
C GLY A 342 5.70 18.66 -6.94
N ALA A 343 6.40 17.53 -7.12
CA ALA A 343 6.15 16.64 -8.25
C ALA A 343 4.82 15.88 -8.08
N VAL A 344 4.01 15.87 -9.13
CA VAL A 344 2.84 14.98 -9.24
C VAL A 344 3.35 13.56 -9.48
N LEU A 345 2.90 12.63 -8.65
CA LEU A 345 3.27 11.22 -8.71
C LEU A 345 2.43 10.52 -9.79
N THR A 346 3.11 9.87 -10.72
CA THR A 346 2.52 8.96 -11.71
C THR A 346 2.14 7.61 -11.07
N PRO A 347 1.41 6.74 -11.79
CA PRO A 347 1.15 5.36 -11.36
C PRO A 347 2.38 4.41 -11.29
N ASP A 348 3.59 4.91 -11.53
CA ASP A 348 4.83 4.11 -11.51
C ASP A 348 5.29 3.78 -10.09
N ALA A 349 6.13 2.75 -9.92
CA ALA A 349 6.68 2.41 -8.61
C ALA A 349 7.65 3.47 -8.07
N TYR A 350 7.66 3.63 -6.74
CA TYR A 350 8.54 4.52 -5.99
C TYR A 350 9.24 3.77 -4.87
N ARG A 351 10.44 4.22 -4.53
CA ARG A 351 11.17 3.74 -3.35
C ARG A 351 11.38 4.88 -2.36
N VAL A 352 11.08 4.62 -1.09
CA VAL A 352 11.39 5.52 0.02
C VAL A 352 12.71 5.08 0.61
N LEU A 353 13.82 5.73 0.21
CA LEU A 353 15.17 5.39 0.66
C LEU A 353 15.47 6.12 1.97
N VAL A 354 15.39 5.40 3.09
CA VAL A 354 15.68 5.96 4.41
C VAL A 354 17.12 5.75 4.80
N GLN A 355 17.83 6.85 5.04
CA GLN A 355 19.20 6.79 5.51
C GLN A 355 19.25 6.29 6.95
N ASP A 356 19.92 5.16 7.16
CA ASP A 356 20.03 4.52 8.46
C ASP A 356 21.51 4.43 8.86
N ASN A 357 21.92 5.40 9.68
CA ASN A 357 23.30 5.50 10.11
C ASN A 357 23.61 4.69 11.37
N HIS A 358 22.61 3.99 11.93
CA HIS A 358 22.76 3.33 13.22
C HIS A 358 23.35 1.93 13.05
N ALA A 359 24.40 1.67 13.83
CA ALA A 359 25.06 0.38 13.94
C ALA A 359 25.20 -0.03 15.42
N LEU A 360 25.58 -1.28 15.67
CA LEU A 360 25.85 -1.76 17.02
C LEU A 360 26.93 -0.92 17.73
N LYS A 361 26.68 -0.44 18.94
CA LYS A 361 27.71 0.31 19.70
C LYS A 361 28.87 -0.61 20.08
N GLY A 362 30.06 -0.04 20.33
CA GLY A 362 31.20 -0.78 20.85
C GLY A 362 30.87 -1.56 22.12
N SER A 363 30.11 -0.95 23.03
CA SER A 363 29.62 -1.60 24.26
C SER A 363 28.58 -2.70 24.02
N GLN A 364 28.10 -2.85 22.79
CA GLN A 364 27.07 -3.80 22.39
C GLN A 364 27.61 -4.88 21.46
N ILE A 365 28.90 -4.87 21.09
CA ILE A 365 29.52 -5.92 20.25
C ILE A 365 29.37 -7.30 20.89
N GLY A 366 29.35 -7.39 22.23
CA GLY A 366 29.07 -8.64 22.94
C GLY A 366 27.69 -9.26 22.64
N LEU A 367 26.79 -8.54 21.96
CA LEU A 367 25.52 -9.07 21.43
C LEU A 367 25.67 -9.86 20.12
N LEU A 368 26.90 -9.97 19.59
CA LEU A 368 27.24 -10.73 18.38
C LEU A 368 27.69 -12.17 18.68
N GLY A 369 27.67 -12.62 19.94
CA GLY A 369 27.90 -14.02 20.32
C GLY A 369 27.92 -14.27 21.84
N GLY A 370 27.23 -15.31 22.32
CA GLY A 370 27.22 -15.72 23.75
C GLY A 370 25.84 -16.13 24.31
N GLN A 371 25.74 -16.29 25.64
CA GLN A 371 24.51 -16.78 26.31
C GLN A 371 23.39 -15.73 26.49
N GLY A 372 23.58 -14.46 26.12
CA GLY A 372 22.73 -13.33 26.55
C GLY A 372 21.90 -12.64 25.46
N ASP A 373 21.56 -13.34 24.39
CA ASP A 373 21.20 -12.71 23.12
C ASP A 373 19.69 -12.54 22.89
N VAL A 374 19.11 -11.55 23.59
CA VAL A 374 17.65 -11.30 23.64
C VAL A 374 17.21 -9.98 23.00
N ILE A 375 18.07 -9.26 22.27
CA ILE A 375 17.75 -7.95 21.71
C ILE A 375 17.93 -7.95 20.19
N SER A 376 16.83 -7.71 19.45
CA SER A 376 16.82 -7.52 18.00
C SER A 376 17.17 -6.08 17.63
N ARG A 377 17.47 -5.81 16.35
CA ARG A 377 17.68 -4.45 15.86
C ARG A 377 16.51 -3.51 16.19
N PRO A 378 15.24 -3.85 15.88
CA PRO A 378 14.11 -2.99 16.25
C PRO A 378 14.00 -2.75 17.77
N ALA A 379 14.29 -3.77 18.59
CA ALA A 379 14.29 -3.62 20.04
C ALA A 379 15.39 -2.67 20.53
N ASN A 380 16.60 -2.75 19.94
CA ASN A 380 17.68 -1.84 20.27
C ASN A 380 17.37 -0.39 19.83
N TYR A 381 16.70 -0.22 18.69
CA TYR A 381 16.29 1.11 18.21
C TYR A 381 15.30 1.75 19.17
N ARG A 382 14.29 1.00 19.63
CA ARG A 382 13.36 1.46 20.66
C ARG A 382 14.08 1.83 21.96
N ALA A 383 15.00 0.98 22.42
CA ALA A 383 15.76 1.21 23.65
C ALA A 383 16.64 2.47 23.60
N ASN A 384 17.15 2.84 22.42
CA ASN A 384 17.98 4.03 22.24
C ASN A 384 17.20 5.26 21.73
N GLY A 385 15.91 5.11 21.43
CA GLY A 385 15.10 6.18 20.84
C GLY A 385 15.49 6.53 19.40
N TRP A 386 16.01 5.56 18.63
CA TRP A 386 16.45 5.70 17.23
C TRP A 386 15.36 5.40 16.21
N GLU A 387 14.22 4.87 16.64
CA GLU A 387 13.13 4.50 15.71
C GLU A 387 12.59 5.71 14.92
N ARG A 388 12.67 6.91 15.52
CA ARG A 388 12.35 8.19 14.87
C ARG A 388 13.28 8.57 13.72
N ASP A 389 14.46 7.95 13.64
CA ASP A 389 15.47 8.27 12.64
C ASP A 389 15.38 7.34 11.43
N VAL A 390 14.58 6.27 11.54
CA VAL A 390 14.39 5.28 10.46
C VAL A 390 12.94 5.09 10.02
N ARG A 391 11.96 5.61 10.73
CA ARG A 391 10.59 5.67 10.21
C ARG A 391 10.47 6.89 9.31
N PRO A 392 10.16 6.81 8.01
CA PRO A 392 10.04 7.98 7.14
C PRO A 392 8.69 8.64 7.27
N ALA A 393 8.63 9.94 7.02
CA ALA A 393 7.41 10.74 7.03
C ALA A 393 7.29 11.38 5.64
N VAL A 394 6.64 10.69 4.72
CA VAL A 394 6.47 11.17 3.35
C VAL A 394 5.23 12.06 3.32
N ALA A 395 5.44 13.38 3.24
CA ALA A 395 4.35 14.34 3.12
C ALA A 395 3.75 14.28 1.71
N LEU A 396 2.44 14.04 1.65
CA LEU A 396 1.68 13.84 0.43
C LEU A 396 0.49 14.81 0.40
N ARG A 397 0.16 15.31 -0.79
CA ARG A 397 -1.01 16.16 -1.04
C ARG A 397 -1.85 15.56 -2.14
N VAL A 398 -3.14 15.42 -1.90
CA VAL A 398 -4.11 15.22 -2.98
C VAL A 398 -4.64 16.58 -3.38
N GLU A 399 -4.33 16.99 -4.59
CA GLU A 399 -4.96 18.13 -5.24
C GLU A 399 -6.27 17.68 -5.88
N VAL A 400 -7.35 18.39 -5.56
CA VAL A 400 -8.70 18.18 -6.08
C VAL A 400 -9.06 19.37 -6.96
N GLN A 401 -9.36 19.13 -8.23
CA GLN A 401 -9.86 20.17 -9.13
C GLN A 401 -11.32 19.88 -9.46
N HIS A 402 -12.19 20.87 -9.27
CA HIS A 402 -13.58 20.81 -9.68
C HIS A 402 -13.70 21.50 -11.04
N LEU A 403 -14.09 20.75 -12.07
CA LEU A 403 -14.23 21.22 -13.43
C LEU A 403 -15.71 21.29 -13.83
N ARG A 404 -16.08 22.39 -14.50
CA ARG A 404 -17.33 22.51 -15.26
C ARG A 404 -17.02 23.17 -16.59
N GLU A 405 -17.40 22.52 -17.69
CA GLU A 405 -17.10 23.00 -19.05
C GLU A 405 -15.60 23.31 -19.25
N GLY A 406 -14.72 22.48 -18.65
CA GLY A 406 -13.28 22.66 -18.69
C GLY A 406 -12.72 23.83 -17.85
N LYS A 407 -13.56 24.54 -17.10
CA LYS A 407 -13.15 25.62 -16.19
C LYS A 407 -13.11 25.14 -14.75
N ALA A 408 -12.10 25.57 -14.00
CA ALA A 408 -11.95 25.24 -12.60
C ALA A 408 -12.83 26.12 -11.69
N PHE A 409 -13.44 25.51 -10.67
CA PHE A 409 -14.29 26.19 -9.70
C PHE A 409 -13.77 25.98 -8.27
N ALA A 410 -14.02 26.96 -7.40
CA ALA A 410 -13.70 26.85 -5.98
C ALA A 410 -14.54 25.76 -5.32
N LEU A 411 -13.89 24.95 -4.49
CA LEU A 411 -14.56 23.96 -3.66
C LEU A 411 -15.01 24.64 -2.35
N PRO A 412 -16.26 24.46 -1.89
CA PRO A 412 -16.67 24.88 -0.55
C PRO A 412 -15.89 24.08 0.51
N ALA A 413 -15.46 24.78 1.56
CA ALA A 413 -14.88 24.15 2.74
C ALA A 413 -15.86 23.16 3.38
N ASP A 414 -15.34 22.16 4.08
CA ASP A 414 -16.08 21.21 4.94
C ASP A 414 -17.08 20.28 4.24
N ARG A 415 -17.27 20.38 2.92
CA ARG A 415 -18.17 19.51 2.14
C ARG A 415 -17.49 18.27 1.58
N PHE A 416 -16.18 18.37 1.31
CA PHE A 416 -15.42 17.37 0.58
C PHE A 416 -14.29 16.79 1.42
N PHE A 417 -14.11 15.48 1.28
CA PHE A 417 -13.04 14.72 1.91
C PHE A 417 -12.35 13.86 0.86
N VAL A 418 -11.04 13.67 1.01
CA VAL A 418 -10.35 12.60 0.32
C VAL A 418 -10.35 11.37 1.23
N ARG A 419 -10.92 10.28 0.72
CA ARG A 419 -10.83 8.96 1.34
C ARG A 419 -9.59 8.25 0.81
N TRP A 420 -8.72 7.86 1.74
CA TRP A 420 -7.52 7.08 1.52
C TRP A 420 -7.81 5.63 1.87
N GLU A 421 -7.62 4.72 0.93
CA GLU A 421 -7.52 3.29 1.19
C GLU A 421 -6.10 2.85 0.89
N VAL A 422 -5.58 1.91 1.67
CA VAL A 422 -4.23 1.36 1.47
C VAL A 422 -4.36 -0.07 1.01
N GLU A 423 -3.78 -0.34 -0.16
CA GLU A 423 -3.56 -1.66 -0.69
C GLU A 423 -2.17 -2.16 -0.29
N ASP A 424 -2.02 -3.48 -0.23
CA ASP A 424 -0.81 -4.22 0.14
C ASP A 424 -0.38 -5.06 -1.08
N PRO A 425 0.32 -4.46 -2.08
CA PRO A 425 0.73 -5.15 -3.31
C PRO A 425 1.77 -6.24 -3.03
N ALA A 426 1.96 -7.16 -3.99
CA ALA A 426 3.02 -8.16 -3.90
C ALA A 426 4.41 -7.54 -3.77
N GLU A 427 5.26 -8.24 -3.01
CA GLU A 427 6.67 -7.89 -2.85
C GLU A 427 7.38 -7.77 -4.18
N ASP A 428 8.18 -6.71 -4.31
CA ASP A 428 9.09 -6.57 -5.43
C ASP A 428 10.18 -7.64 -5.30
N GLU A 429 10.11 -8.68 -6.12
CA GLU A 429 11.11 -9.74 -6.13
C GLU A 429 12.31 -9.43 -7.03
N THR A 430 12.29 -8.35 -7.80
CA THR A 430 13.40 -7.97 -8.70
C THR A 430 14.74 -7.79 -7.98
N PRO A 431 14.82 -7.30 -6.72
CA PRO A 431 16.11 -7.17 -6.02
C PRO A 431 16.82 -8.50 -5.80
N TRP A 432 16.11 -9.62 -5.90
CA TRP A 432 16.71 -10.95 -5.82
C TRP A 432 17.31 -11.40 -7.16
N ASP A 433 16.88 -10.91 -8.32
CA ASP A 433 17.46 -11.36 -9.60
C ASP A 433 18.95 -10.99 -9.74
N ASP A 434 19.40 -10.04 -8.92
CA ASP A 434 20.77 -9.56 -8.86
C ASP A 434 21.71 -10.40 -7.97
N VAL A 435 21.19 -11.33 -7.15
CA VAL A 435 22.05 -12.18 -6.29
C VAL A 435 22.52 -13.43 -7.02
N MET A 436 23.62 -14.05 -6.58
CA MET A 436 24.23 -15.19 -7.32
C MET A 436 23.37 -16.47 -7.31
N SER A 437 22.57 -16.71 -6.25
CA SER A 437 21.74 -17.91 -6.12
C SER A 437 20.35 -17.60 -5.53
N PRO A 438 19.48 -16.83 -6.22
CA PRO A 438 18.26 -16.28 -5.64
C PRO A 438 17.18 -17.31 -5.32
N ALA A 439 17.17 -18.45 -6.03
CA ALA A 439 16.10 -19.43 -5.91
C ALA A 439 15.95 -19.99 -4.49
N ARG A 440 17.05 -20.21 -3.77
CA ARG A 440 17.04 -20.77 -2.41
C ARG A 440 16.35 -19.83 -1.41
N PRO A 441 16.84 -18.60 -1.16
CA PRO A 441 16.18 -17.70 -0.23
C PRO A 441 14.77 -17.30 -0.70
N ARG A 442 14.52 -17.14 -2.01
CA ARG A 442 13.17 -16.88 -2.54
C ARG A 442 12.18 -17.99 -2.17
N THR A 443 12.55 -19.26 -2.33
CA THR A 443 11.67 -20.39 -2.01
C THR A 443 11.30 -20.39 -0.52
N TRP A 444 12.28 -20.14 0.35
CA TRP A 444 12.02 -20.07 1.78
C TRP A 444 11.16 -18.85 2.14
N LEU A 445 11.45 -17.67 1.58
CA LEU A 445 10.64 -16.46 1.81
C LEU A 445 9.21 -16.62 1.32
N GLN A 446 8.99 -17.27 0.18
CA GLN A 446 7.65 -17.59 -0.29
C GLN A 446 6.95 -18.50 0.72
N ALA A 447 7.61 -19.54 1.22
CA ALA A 447 7.03 -20.42 2.25
C ALA A 447 6.74 -19.66 3.56
N PHE A 448 7.60 -18.72 3.95
CA PHE A 448 7.36 -17.82 5.08
C PHE A 448 6.12 -16.97 4.84
N ARG A 449 6.05 -16.28 3.69
CA ARG A 449 4.90 -15.49 3.31
C ARG A 449 3.64 -16.35 3.30
N ASP A 450 3.61 -17.48 2.62
CA ASP A 450 2.45 -18.40 2.59
C ASP A 450 1.98 -18.84 3.98
N ARG A 451 2.93 -19.06 4.91
CA ARG A 451 2.62 -19.44 6.29
C ARG A 451 2.03 -18.30 7.11
N PHE A 452 2.51 -17.07 6.89
CA PHE A 452 2.23 -15.88 7.70
C PHE A 452 1.34 -14.83 6.99
N LYS A 453 0.91 -15.10 5.76
CA LYS A 453 -0.05 -14.34 4.97
C LYS A 453 -1.47 -14.48 5.50
N ARG A 454 -2.34 -13.59 5.06
CA ARG A 454 -3.79 -13.63 5.28
C ARG A 454 -4.39 -14.84 4.53
N LYS A 455 -5.27 -15.60 5.19
CA LYS A 455 -5.95 -16.79 4.60
C LYS A 455 -7.32 -16.47 3.97
N SER A 456 -7.64 -15.21 3.68
CA SER A 456 -8.99 -14.86 3.21
C SER A 456 -9.21 -15.30 1.76
N GLY A 457 -10.44 -15.71 1.42
CA GLY A 457 -10.86 -16.05 0.05
C GLY A 457 -11.03 -14.85 -0.88
N ASP A 458 -10.45 -13.70 -0.55
CA ASP A 458 -10.57 -12.46 -1.30
C ASP A 458 -9.48 -12.41 -2.39
N ALA A 459 -9.85 -12.15 -3.65
CA ALA A 459 -8.93 -12.23 -4.78
C ALA A 459 -7.83 -11.16 -4.72
N ALA A 460 -8.10 -10.03 -4.07
CA ALA A 460 -7.13 -8.96 -3.82
C ALA A 460 -6.17 -9.26 -2.64
N ALA A 461 -6.46 -10.27 -1.80
CA ALA A 461 -5.67 -10.62 -0.61
C ALA A 461 -4.60 -11.68 -0.87
N LYS A 462 -4.31 -12.02 -2.14
CA LYS A 462 -3.32 -13.05 -2.50
C LYS A 462 -1.87 -12.57 -2.34
N GLU A 463 -1.67 -11.26 -2.20
CA GLU A 463 -0.37 -10.62 -2.40
C GLU A 463 0.18 -9.86 -1.18
N ASP A 464 -0.44 -9.97 0.00
CA ASP A 464 0.00 -9.27 1.22
C ASP A 464 1.48 -9.57 1.59
N ASP A 465 2.35 -8.57 1.53
CA ASP A 465 3.78 -8.69 1.88
C ASP A 465 4.17 -7.92 3.15
N ASN A 466 3.33 -6.98 3.58
CA ASN A 466 3.63 -6.12 4.71
C ASN A 466 3.89 -6.91 5.98
N ALA A 467 4.91 -6.46 6.72
CA ALA A 467 5.35 -7.12 7.93
C ALA A 467 4.24 -7.24 8.98
N LEU A 468 4.16 -8.44 9.57
CA LEU A 468 3.24 -8.70 10.66
C LEU A 468 3.60 -7.86 11.89
N ARG A 469 2.59 -7.37 12.58
CA ARG A 469 2.72 -6.68 13.88
C ARG A 469 3.42 -7.55 14.93
N ALA A 470 3.21 -8.87 14.85
CA ALA A 470 3.95 -9.87 15.63
C ALA A 470 5.47 -9.79 15.42
N PHE A 471 5.94 -9.35 14.25
CA PHE A 471 7.35 -9.22 13.89
C PHE A 471 7.80 -7.77 13.68
N GLY A 472 7.00 -6.79 14.11
CA GLY A 472 7.39 -5.37 14.14
C GLY A 472 6.81 -4.49 13.02
N GLY A 473 5.98 -5.03 12.12
CA GLY A 473 5.24 -4.25 11.14
C GLY A 473 3.89 -3.74 11.65
N VAL A 474 2.95 -3.46 10.73
CA VAL A 474 1.64 -2.85 11.03
C VAL A 474 0.45 -3.80 10.91
N ARG A 475 0.62 -4.94 10.22
CA ARG A 475 -0.48 -5.82 9.83
C ARG A 475 -0.78 -6.90 10.88
N ASP A 476 -2.06 -7.12 11.18
CA ASP A 476 -2.48 -8.30 11.95
C ASP A 476 -2.77 -9.49 11.00
N PRO A 477 -2.38 -10.73 11.37
CA PRO A 477 -2.65 -11.90 10.54
C PRO A 477 -4.15 -12.03 10.21
N GLY A 478 -4.47 -12.18 8.92
CA GLY A 478 -5.86 -12.41 8.50
C GLY A 478 -6.70 -11.15 8.24
N THR A 479 -6.17 -9.96 8.54
CA THR A 479 -6.90 -8.68 8.43
C THR A 479 -6.34 -7.79 7.33
N PRO A 480 -7.17 -6.94 6.67
CA PRO A 480 -6.68 -5.95 5.73
C PRO A 480 -5.88 -4.85 6.45
N LEU A 481 -4.90 -4.27 5.77
CA LEU A 481 -4.16 -3.12 6.25
C LEU A 481 -5.11 -1.93 6.44
N LYS A 482 -4.97 -1.21 7.56
CA LYS A 482 -5.76 0.00 7.83
C LYS A 482 -4.95 1.21 7.42
N ALA A 483 -5.57 2.10 6.66
CA ALA A 483 -4.98 3.38 6.30
C ALA A 483 -4.51 4.18 7.52
N THR A 484 -5.22 4.09 8.64
CA THR A 484 -4.88 4.79 9.89
C THR A 484 -3.64 4.25 10.61
N ASP A 485 -3.12 3.08 10.23
CA ASP A 485 -1.86 2.55 10.78
C ASP A 485 -0.62 3.19 10.12
N VAL A 486 -0.77 3.77 8.92
CA VAL A 486 0.34 4.34 8.13
C VAL A 486 0.09 5.75 7.60
N LEU A 487 -1.12 6.30 7.70
CA LEU A 487 -1.45 7.66 7.29
C LEU A 487 -1.86 8.54 8.47
N PHE A 488 -1.23 9.70 8.55
CA PHE A 488 -1.32 10.63 9.66
C PHE A 488 -1.62 12.06 9.18
N LYS A 489 -2.10 12.91 10.09
CA LYS A 489 -2.44 14.31 9.81
C LYS A 489 -1.19 15.12 9.47
N ALA A 490 -1.31 15.93 8.42
CA ALA A 490 -0.32 16.93 8.02
C ALA A 490 -0.69 18.35 8.54
N PRO A 491 0.30 19.22 8.81
CA PRO A 491 1.69 18.86 9.06
C PRO A 491 1.80 18.07 10.37
N PHE A 492 2.90 17.33 10.55
CA PHE A 492 3.22 16.76 11.87
C PHE A 492 3.24 17.87 12.91
N ARG A 493 2.45 17.70 13.98
CA ARG A 493 2.48 18.62 15.11
C ARG A 493 3.55 18.15 16.09
N THR A 494 4.08 19.07 16.89
CA THR A 494 5.09 18.79 17.94
C THR A 494 4.64 17.78 19.00
N ALA A 495 3.35 17.45 19.06
CA ALA A 495 2.82 16.40 19.93
C ALA A 495 3.01 14.97 19.35
N GLY A 496 3.64 14.84 18.18
CA GLY A 496 3.81 13.58 17.45
C GLY A 496 2.75 13.33 16.37
N PRO A 497 2.90 12.23 15.61
CA PRO A 497 2.01 11.90 14.50
C PRO A 497 0.62 11.51 15.04
N GLN A 498 -0.42 12.18 14.54
CA GLN A 498 -1.82 11.86 14.85
C GLN A 498 -2.45 11.10 13.69
N PRO A 499 -3.02 9.90 13.90
CA PRO A 499 -3.69 9.18 12.83
C PRO A 499 -4.79 10.03 12.18
N LEU A 500 -5.01 9.79 10.89
CA LEU A 500 -6.18 10.35 10.20
C LEU A 500 -7.50 9.82 10.80
N ALA A 501 -8.60 10.50 10.50
CA ALA A 501 -9.92 10.01 10.91
C ALA A 501 -10.25 8.73 10.13
N SER A 502 -10.78 7.69 10.79
CA SER A 502 -11.14 6.44 10.13
C SER A 502 -12.35 6.62 9.19
N SER A 503 -12.33 5.94 8.05
CA SER A 503 -13.42 5.84 7.06
C SER A 503 -13.90 4.39 6.91
N GLY A 504 -14.36 3.78 8.00
CA GLY A 504 -14.80 2.38 8.00
C GLY A 504 -13.71 1.42 8.50
N ALA A 505 -13.63 0.21 7.93
CA ALA A 505 -12.71 -0.82 8.41
C ALA A 505 -11.25 -0.58 8.00
N THR A 506 -11.03 -0.07 6.78
CA THR A 506 -9.70 0.04 6.15
C THR A 506 -9.34 1.45 5.70
N GLY A 507 -10.31 2.34 5.49
CA GLY A 507 -10.06 3.68 4.95
C GLY A 507 -9.73 4.75 6.00
N ALA A 508 -9.23 5.89 5.55
CA ALA A 508 -9.02 7.11 6.33
C ALA A 508 -9.50 8.37 5.57
N LEU A 509 -9.83 9.45 6.27
CA LEU A 509 -10.29 10.71 5.68
C LEU A 509 -9.34 11.86 5.96
N THR A 510 -9.12 12.70 4.94
CA THR A 510 -8.58 14.05 5.06
C THR A 510 -9.57 15.07 4.51
N PRO A 511 -9.89 16.16 5.23
CA PRO A 511 -10.72 17.22 4.69
C PRO A 511 -10.03 17.91 3.51
N VAL A 512 -10.81 18.32 2.50
CA VAL A 512 -10.33 19.12 1.39
C VAL A 512 -10.41 20.60 1.78
N VAL A 513 -9.26 21.25 1.85
CA VAL A 513 -9.14 22.67 2.16
C VAL A 513 -9.06 23.47 0.86
N PRO A 514 -9.92 24.49 0.65
CA PRO A 514 -9.87 25.33 -0.54
C PRO A 514 -8.51 26.03 -0.67
N ALA A 515 -7.99 26.08 -1.89
CA ALA A 515 -6.69 26.63 -2.23
C ALA A 515 -6.69 27.22 -3.65
N THR A 516 -5.55 27.76 -4.06
CA THR A 516 -5.38 28.35 -5.39
C THR A 516 -3.98 28.06 -5.89
N LYS A 517 -3.87 27.61 -7.15
CA LYS A 517 -2.58 27.43 -7.83
C LYS A 517 -1.89 28.78 -8.03
N ALA A 518 -0.60 28.73 -8.37
CA ALA A 518 0.20 29.93 -8.66
C ALA A 518 -0.36 30.77 -9.82
N ASP A 519 -1.09 30.16 -10.74
CA ASP A 519 -1.74 30.82 -11.88
C ASP A 519 -3.14 31.38 -11.56
N GLY A 520 -3.62 31.27 -10.32
CA GLY A 520 -4.95 31.71 -9.90
C GLY A 520 -6.05 30.66 -10.05
N THR A 521 -5.74 29.46 -10.57
CA THR A 521 -6.73 28.39 -10.71
C THR A 521 -7.19 27.88 -9.35
N PRO A 522 -8.50 27.89 -9.03
CA PRO A 522 -9.00 27.36 -7.78
C PRO A 522 -8.87 25.84 -7.72
N VAL A 523 -8.43 25.34 -6.56
CA VAL A 523 -8.26 23.90 -6.27
C VAL A 523 -8.61 23.62 -4.81
N GLY A 524 -8.63 22.35 -4.42
CA GLY A 524 -8.66 21.91 -3.03
C GLY A 524 -7.46 21.06 -2.71
N HIS A 525 -6.92 21.17 -1.49
CA HIS A 525 -5.81 20.35 -1.01
C HIS A 525 -6.26 19.46 0.13
N ALA A 526 -5.87 18.19 0.09
CA ALA A 526 -6.02 17.26 1.20
C ALA A 526 -4.66 16.64 1.52
N ASP A 527 -4.05 17.08 2.62
CA ASP A 527 -2.69 16.70 2.97
C ASP A 527 -2.67 15.55 3.98
N ALA A 528 -1.80 14.58 3.75
CA ALA A 528 -1.53 13.45 4.64
C ALA A 528 -0.02 13.22 4.75
N VAL A 529 0.39 12.55 5.82
CA VAL A 529 1.77 12.07 5.96
C VAL A 529 1.75 10.56 6.00
N PHE A 530 2.45 9.94 5.05
CA PHE A 530 2.70 8.52 5.02
C PHE A 530 3.89 8.16 5.92
N PHE A 531 3.61 7.38 6.95
CA PHE A 531 4.51 7.08 8.07
C PHE A 531 4.52 5.57 8.39
N PRO A 532 5.07 4.74 7.48
CA PRO A 532 5.14 3.30 7.67
C PRO A 532 6.17 2.90 8.75
N PRO A 533 6.11 1.67 9.27
CA PRO A 533 7.21 1.06 9.99
C PRO A 533 8.50 1.04 9.17
N PRO A 534 9.67 0.96 9.80
CA PRO A 534 10.95 1.00 9.12
C PRO A 534 11.34 -0.38 8.55
N VAL A 535 10.37 -1.11 7.98
CA VAL A 535 10.52 -2.50 7.54
C VAL A 535 10.76 -2.57 6.03
N GLY A 536 11.98 -2.99 5.65
CA GLY A 536 12.45 -3.14 4.27
C GLY A 536 11.57 -4.05 3.42
N GLY A 537 11.17 -3.58 2.25
CA GLY A 537 10.38 -4.36 1.29
C GLY A 537 8.87 -4.31 1.48
N ASP A 538 8.39 -3.68 2.56
CA ASP A 538 6.96 -3.41 2.75
C ASP A 538 6.46 -2.51 1.61
N ASN A 539 5.39 -2.95 0.94
CA ASN A 539 4.77 -2.26 -0.18
C ASN A 539 3.44 -1.61 0.21
N TYR A 540 3.23 -0.40 -0.32
CA TYR A 540 2.01 0.36 -0.07
C TYR A 540 1.51 0.96 -1.37
N ARG A 541 0.22 0.86 -1.64
CA ARG A 541 -0.42 1.56 -2.74
C ARG A 541 -1.67 2.26 -2.24
N PHE A 542 -1.93 3.48 -2.69
CA PHE A 542 -3.08 4.24 -2.24
C PHE A 542 -4.17 4.26 -3.29
N ARG A 543 -5.40 4.01 -2.85
CA ARG A 543 -6.61 4.29 -3.60
C ARG A 543 -7.28 5.53 -3.02
N LEU A 544 -7.46 6.54 -3.85
CA LEU A 544 -7.88 7.89 -3.44
C LEU A 544 -9.25 8.19 -4.06
N SER A 545 -10.28 8.35 -3.24
CA SER A 545 -11.60 8.78 -3.70
C SER A 545 -11.94 10.16 -3.14
N LEU A 546 -12.58 11.02 -3.93
CA LEU A 546 -13.28 12.18 -3.40
C LEU A 546 -14.64 11.74 -2.86
N VAL A 547 -14.97 12.09 -1.62
CA VAL A 547 -16.23 11.74 -0.97
C VAL A 547 -16.90 12.95 -0.31
N ASP A 548 -18.23 12.90 -0.16
CA ASP A 548 -18.99 13.89 0.61
C ASP A 548 -18.95 13.60 2.12
N GLN A 549 -19.55 14.47 2.94
CA GLN A 549 -19.66 14.27 4.40
C GLN A 549 -20.41 13.00 4.84
N HIS A 550 -21.09 12.32 3.90
CA HIS A 550 -21.81 11.07 4.13
C HIS A 550 -21.02 9.85 3.61
N GLY A 551 -19.82 10.06 3.05
CA GLY A 551 -18.95 9.02 2.51
C GLY A 551 -19.32 8.56 1.09
N ASN A 552 -20.21 9.25 0.38
CA ASN A 552 -20.55 8.90 -1.00
C ASN A 552 -19.43 9.40 -1.93
N ALA A 553 -18.94 8.53 -2.81
CA ALA A 553 -17.88 8.87 -3.74
C ALA A 553 -18.39 9.66 -4.95
N PHE A 554 -17.58 10.61 -5.41
CA PHE A 554 -17.81 11.33 -6.67
C PHE A 554 -17.15 10.61 -7.84
N THR A 555 -17.73 10.76 -9.03
CA THR A 555 -17.11 10.31 -10.29
C THR A 555 -16.02 11.29 -10.72
N LEU A 556 -14.88 10.75 -11.14
CA LEU A 556 -13.75 11.50 -11.66
C LEU A 556 -13.88 11.75 -13.17
N GLU A 557 -13.09 12.67 -13.72
CA GLU A 557 -13.11 13.04 -15.14
C GLU A 557 -12.89 11.85 -16.09
N ASP A 558 -12.13 10.84 -15.66
CA ASP A 558 -11.89 9.59 -16.41
C ASP A 558 -13.05 8.57 -16.33
N GLY A 559 -14.14 8.92 -15.64
CA GLY A 559 -15.29 8.06 -15.38
C GLY A 559 -15.10 7.09 -14.20
N GLY A 560 -13.92 7.05 -13.59
CA GLY A 560 -13.61 6.26 -12.40
C GLY A 560 -14.20 6.87 -11.13
N THR A 561 -14.07 6.15 -10.01
CA THR A 561 -14.47 6.62 -8.66
C THR A 561 -13.27 6.87 -7.74
N HIS A 562 -12.06 6.63 -8.26
CA HIS A 562 -10.83 6.75 -7.51
C HIS A 562 -9.61 6.87 -8.43
N LEU A 563 -8.56 7.49 -7.89
CA LEU A 563 -7.20 7.44 -8.42
C LEU A 563 -6.42 6.36 -7.67
N THR A 564 -5.73 5.50 -8.40
CA THR A 564 -4.81 4.51 -7.82
C THR A 564 -3.37 4.96 -8.07
N THR A 565 -2.57 5.04 -7.01
CA THR A 565 -1.16 5.43 -7.11
C THR A 565 -0.29 4.28 -7.61
N GLY A 566 0.98 4.58 -7.89
CA GLY A 566 1.99 3.54 -7.92
C GLY A 566 2.29 2.94 -6.55
N THR A 567 3.12 1.91 -6.53
CA THR A 567 3.57 1.23 -5.30
C THR A 567 4.70 2.03 -4.65
N PHE A 568 4.62 2.29 -3.35
CA PHE A 568 5.69 2.81 -2.52
C PHE A 568 6.33 1.66 -1.77
N THR A 569 7.59 1.36 -2.07
CA THR A 569 8.38 0.34 -1.38
C THR A 569 9.33 1.01 -0.39
N TYR A 570 9.38 0.51 0.84
CA TYR A 570 10.32 1.01 1.82
C TYR A 570 11.72 0.38 1.66
N TRP A 571 12.75 1.21 1.62
CA TRP A 571 14.15 0.81 1.50
C TRP A 571 14.99 1.50 2.56
N ARG A 572 16.06 0.84 3.01
CA ARG A 572 17.07 1.47 3.87
C ARG A 572 18.30 1.80 3.03
N LYS A 573 19.00 2.87 3.39
CA LYS A 573 20.21 3.33 2.74
C LYS A 573 21.33 3.38 3.78
N THR A 574 22.38 2.61 3.53
CA THR A 574 23.59 2.58 4.36
C THR A 574 24.72 3.21 3.57
N VAL A 575 25.34 4.25 4.12
CA VAL A 575 26.39 5.03 3.46
C VAL A 575 27.75 4.69 4.07
N ILE A 576 28.76 4.42 3.23
CA ILE A 576 30.16 4.43 3.68
C ILE A 576 30.65 5.88 3.59
N ASP A 577 30.82 6.53 4.73
CA ASP A 577 31.18 7.94 4.79
C ASP A 577 32.69 8.15 4.53
N LEU A 578 33.53 7.23 5.02
CA LEU A 578 34.97 7.32 4.86
C LEU A 578 35.60 5.92 4.77
N LEU A 579 36.44 5.72 3.77
CA LEU A 579 37.36 4.58 3.66
C LEU A 579 38.80 5.08 3.93
N VAL A 580 39.45 4.52 4.93
CA VAL A 580 40.85 4.80 5.27
C VAL A 580 41.72 3.64 4.81
N THR A 581 42.80 3.94 4.08
CA THR A 581 43.68 2.93 3.51
C THR A 581 45.12 3.43 3.29
N PHE A 582 45.91 2.65 2.57
CA PHE A 582 47.33 2.89 2.28
C PHE A 582 47.59 2.93 0.77
N ASP A 583 48.65 3.64 0.35
CA ASP A 583 48.95 3.86 -1.08
C ASP A 583 49.29 2.57 -1.85
N ASN A 584 49.64 1.51 -1.14
CA ASN A 584 49.91 0.19 -1.69
C ASN A 584 48.72 -0.78 -1.62
N VAL A 585 47.56 -0.33 -1.13
CA VAL A 585 46.32 -1.10 -1.03
C VAL A 585 45.39 -0.71 -2.18
N ASP A 586 44.98 -1.69 -2.99
CA ASP A 586 44.02 -1.47 -4.06
C ASP A 586 42.60 -1.35 -3.49
N THR A 587 41.96 -0.21 -3.65
CA THR A 587 40.59 0.02 -3.17
C THR A 587 39.54 -0.69 -4.00
N HIS A 588 39.86 -1.14 -5.23
CA HIS A 588 38.96 -1.97 -6.04
C HIS A 588 38.86 -3.41 -5.53
N TYR A 589 39.61 -3.74 -4.48
CA TYR A 589 39.50 -5.01 -3.78
C TYR A 589 38.09 -5.25 -3.20
N ILE A 590 37.36 -4.16 -2.91
CA ILE A 590 35.93 -4.21 -2.59
C ILE A 590 35.16 -3.85 -3.86
N ASN A 591 34.43 -4.81 -4.41
CA ASN A 591 33.50 -4.56 -5.50
C ASN A 591 32.19 -3.99 -4.93
N TRP A 592 32.06 -2.66 -4.95
CA TRP A 592 30.91 -1.95 -4.40
C TRP A 592 29.59 -2.29 -5.09
N ASP A 593 29.59 -2.63 -6.38
CA ASP A 593 28.38 -3.04 -7.09
C ASP A 593 27.89 -4.40 -6.61
N MET A 594 28.80 -5.35 -6.39
CA MET A 594 28.46 -6.65 -5.80
C MET A 594 28.00 -6.51 -4.35
N ALA A 595 28.66 -5.67 -3.55
CA ALA A 595 28.22 -5.39 -2.18
C ALA A 595 26.80 -4.80 -2.16
N ARG A 596 26.51 -3.85 -3.06
CA ARG A 596 25.17 -3.30 -3.24
C ARG A 596 24.16 -4.39 -3.59
N LYS A 597 24.42 -5.19 -4.63
CA LYS A 597 23.52 -6.28 -5.05
C LYS A 597 23.21 -7.27 -3.93
N ALA A 598 24.21 -7.64 -3.12
CA ALA A 598 24.01 -8.54 -1.99
C ALA A 598 22.98 -8.01 -0.97
N TYR A 599 22.98 -6.71 -0.71
CA TYR A 599 22.08 -6.06 0.24
C TYR A 599 20.73 -5.63 -0.35
N ARG A 600 20.66 -5.41 -1.67
CA ARG A 600 19.40 -5.07 -2.37
C ARG A 600 18.32 -6.14 -2.19
N ALA A 601 18.69 -7.42 -2.15
CA ALA A 601 17.77 -8.52 -1.82
C ALA A 601 17.05 -8.35 -0.46
N ALA A 602 17.66 -7.60 0.46
CA ALA A 602 17.09 -7.24 1.75
C ALA A 602 16.54 -5.80 1.81
N PHE A 603 16.31 -5.15 0.66
CA PHE A 603 15.87 -3.76 0.55
C PHE A 603 16.80 -2.77 1.26
N VAL A 604 18.11 -3.06 1.21
CA VAL A 604 19.17 -2.19 1.72
C VAL A 604 20.02 -1.72 0.56
N GLU A 605 19.99 -0.42 0.29
CA GLU A 605 20.87 0.25 -0.66
C GLU A 605 22.20 0.56 0.03
N VAL A 606 23.31 0.08 -0.53
CA VAL A 606 24.66 0.39 -0.06
C VAL A 606 25.28 1.42 -0.97
N GLU A 607 25.65 2.54 -0.38
CA GLU A 607 26.43 3.57 -1.03
C GLU A 607 27.91 3.45 -0.64
N GLY A 608 28.77 3.34 -1.64
CA GLY A 608 30.22 3.24 -1.45
C GLY A 608 30.83 4.50 -0.81
N PRO A 609 32.16 4.52 -0.61
CA PRO A 609 32.83 5.55 0.15
C PRO A 609 32.64 6.94 -0.46
N LYS A 610 32.10 7.88 0.31
CA LYS A 610 32.02 9.30 -0.06
C LYS A 610 33.40 9.95 -0.14
N GLU A 611 34.32 9.49 0.70
CA GLU A 611 35.71 9.95 0.74
C GLU A 611 36.65 8.76 0.98
N ILE A 612 37.81 8.78 0.31
CA ILE A 612 38.90 7.82 0.53
C ILE A 612 40.12 8.57 1.04
N LYS A 613 40.61 8.19 2.22
CA LYS A 613 41.82 8.76 2.83
C LYS A 613 42.96 7.74 2.79
N THR A 614 44.00 8.07 2.04
CA THR A 614 45.19 7.22 1.86
C THR A 614 46.38 7.75 2.65
N TYR A 615 47.16 6.85 3.25
CA TYR A 615 48.44 7.14 3.91
C TYR A 615 49.61 6.45 3.21
N ASP A 616 50.78 7.09 3.27
CA ASP A 616 52.03 6.55 2.73
C ASP A 616 52.77 5.68 3.76
N GLU A 617 53.79 4.95 3.30
CA GLU A 617 54.64 4.10 4.15
C GLU A 617 55.22 4.88 5.33
N LYS A 618 55.68 6.12 5.09
CA LYS A 618 56.30 6.96 6.11
C LYS A 618 55.32 7.26 7.26
N THR A 619 54.09 7.63 6.92
CA THR A 619 53.04 7.89 7.90
C THR A 619 52.64 6.61 8.61
N TRP A 620 52.46 5.52 7.87
CA TRP A 620 52.15 4.21 8.44
C TRP A 620 53.18 3.81 9.50
N LYS A 621 54.45 3.78 9.10
CA LYS A 621 55.57 3.35 9.94
C LYS A 621 55.68 4.19 11.20
N LYS A 622 55.53 5.52 11.07
CA LYS A 622 55.55 6.42 12.22
C LYS A 622 54.44 6.09 13.22
N VAL A 623 53.20 5.93 12.76
CA VAL A 623 52.05 5.63 13.62
C VAL A 623 52.22 4.27 14.31
N VAL A 624 52.67 3.25 13.56
CA VAL A 624 52.91 1.90 14.10
C VAL A 624 54.02 1.91 15.16
N GLN A 625 55.16 2.55 14.87
CA GLN A 625 56.26 2.69 15.83
C GLN A 625 55.81 3.43 17.10
N ASP A 626 55.12 4.56 16.94
CA ASP A 626 54.62 5.35 18.06
C ASP A 626 53.63 4.53 18.92
N TYR A 627 52.79 3.69 18.31
CA TYR A 627 51.88 2.80 19.03
C TYR A 627 52.61 1.73 19.85
N PHE A 628 53.53 0.97 19.24
CA PHE A 628 54.21 -0.11 19.95
C PHE A 628 55.15 0.41 21.05
N ILE A 629 55.79 1.57 20.83
CA ILE A 629 56.65 2.21 21.84
C ILE A 629 55.80 2.81 22.97
N ASN A 630 54.82 3.65 22.63
CA ASN A 630 54.14 4.47 23.62
C ASN A 630 52.95 3.77 24.28
N THR A 631 52.25 2.89 23.56
CA THR A 631 51.06 2.19 24.06
C THR A 631 51.39 0.78 24.54
N VAL A 632 52.04 -0.04 23.70
CA VAL A 632 52.37 -1.44 24.04
C VAL A 632 53.61 -1.53 24.95
N LYS A 633 54.38 -0.44 25.08
CA LYS A 633 55.60 -0.34 25.90
C LYS A 633 56.70 -1.32 25.48
N MET A 634 56.79 -1.63 24.18
CA MET A 634 57.88 -2.43 23.64
C MET A 634 59.19 -1.65 23.60
N ASN A 635 60.32 -2.37 23.60
CA ASN A 635 61.65 -1.75 23.54
C ASN A 635 61.79 -0.92 22.24
N ALA A 636 62.15 0.36 22.39
CA ALA A 636 62.23 1.29 21.26
C ALA A 636 63.29 0.90 20.22
N GLN A 637 64.38 0.25 20.62
CA GLN A 637 65.41 -0.22 19.68
C GLN A 637 64.86 -1.36 18.81
N THR A 638 64.16 -2.32 19.41
CA THR A 638 63.49 -3.42 18.69
C THR A 638 62.44 -2.89 17.72
N VAL A 639 61.57 -1.97 18.17
CA VAL A 639 60.50 -1.40 17.32
C VAL A 639 61.06 -0.53 16.20
N LYS A 640 62.24 0.07 16.35
CA LYS A 640 62.87 0.91 15.31
C LYS A 640 63.70 0.13 14.28
N ASP A 641 63.85 -1.18 14.43
CA ASP A 641 64.53 -2.00 13.43
C ASP A 641 63.70 -2.03 12.14
N ASN A 642 64.24 -1.41 11.09
CA ASN A 642 63.56 -1.29 9.81
C ASN A 642 63.35 -2.64 9.10
N SER A 643 64.16 -3.67 9.42
CA SER A 643 64.05 -4.98 8.80
C SER A 643 62.77 -5.74 9.19
N LEU A 644 62.10 -5.32 10.27
CA LEU A 644 60.87 -5.93 10.76
C LEU A 644 59.61 -5.38 10.07
N TYR A 645 59.74 -4.38 9.20
CA TYR A 645 58.62 -3.69 8.54
C TYR A 645 58.56 -4.06 7.07
N ASP A 646 57.55 -4.84 6.69
CA ASP A 646 57.25 -5.19 5.31
C ASP A 646 55.95 -4.51 4.88
N TYR A 647 56.03 -3.21 4.62
CA TYR A 647 54.88 -2.39 4.22
C TYR A 647 54.16 -2.98 2.99
N ALA A 648 54.92 -3.54 2.04
CA ALA A 648 54.39 -4.06 0.78
C ALA A 648 53.40 -5.23 1.00
N ASN A 649 53.66 -6.08 1.98
CA ASN A 649 52.89 -7.31 2.19
C ASN A 649 52.04 -7.30 3.46
N TYR A 650 52.43 -6.57 4.50
CA TYR A 650 51.82 -6.67 5.82
C TYR A 650 51.52 -5.33 6.49
N PHE A 651 50.42 -5.30 7.25
CA PHE A 651 50.04 -4.14 8.06
C PHE A 651 50.77 -4.07 9.40
N LEU A 652 51.05 -5.22 10.03
CA LEU A 652 51.81 -5.31 11.27
C LEU A 652 53.27 -5.73 10.97
N PRO A 653 54.24 -5.17 11.70
CA PRO A 653 55.63 -5.63 11.64
C PRO A 653 55.78 -7.02 12.29
N ASP A 654 56.81 -7.78 11.88
CA ASP A 654 57.15 -9.08 12.50
C ASP A 654 57.90 -8.89 13.82
N LEU A 655 57.20 -8.30 14.79
CA LEU A 655 57.75 -8.08 16.13
C LEU A 655 57.77 -9.39 16.93
N PRO A 656 58.77 -9.56 17.81
CA PRO A 656 58.80 -10.71 18.72
C PRO A 656 57.57 -10.70 19.64
N LEU A 657 56.93 -11.86 19.76
CA LEU A 657 55.77 -12.04 20.62
C LEU A 657 56.17 -12.07 22.11
N PRO A 658 55.34 -11.54 23.02
CA PRO A 658 55.44 -11.84 24.43
C PRO A 658 55.43 -13.37 24.67
N ALA A 659 56.19 -13.84 25.65
CA ALA A 659 56.22 -15.27 25.97
C ALA A 659 54.81 -15.80 26.27
N GLY A 660 54.38 -16.83 25.52
CA GLY A 660 53.06 -17.44 25.65
C GLY A 660 51.91 -16.73 24.92
N ALA A 661 52.18 -15.62 24.21
CA ALA A 661 51.16 -14.98 23.38
C ALA A 661 50.93 -15.80 22.09
N ASP A 662 49.66 -16.02 21.75
CA ASP A 662 49.28 -16.57 20.45
C ASP A 662 49.40 -15.50 19.35
N ARG A 663 49.98 -15.87 18.19
CA ARG A 663 50.21 -14.93 17.10
C ARG A 663 48.89 -14.39 16.51
N ALA A 664 47.83 -15.21 16.47
CA ALA A 664 46.54 -14.78 15.94
C ALA A 664 45.89 -13.76 16.89
N ASP A 665 45.82 -14.06 18.19
CA ASP A 665 45.30 -13.12 19.20
C ASP A 665 46.08 -11.80 19.21
N TRP A 666 47.40 -11.89 19.05
CA TRP A 666 48.27 -10.72 18.93
C TRP A 666 47.93 -9.88 17.70
N CYS A 667 47.76 -10.52 16.53
CA CYS A 667 47.35 -9.85 15.30
C CYS A 667 45.99 -9.16 15.49
N TRP A 668 45.00 -9.86 16.03
CA TRP A 668 43.66 -9.31 16.30
C TRP A 668 43.72 -8.07 17.19
N THR A 669 44.36 -8.20 18.35
CA THR A 669 44.42 -7.13 19.35
C THR A 669 45.09 -5.87 18.81
N HIS A 670 46.25 -6.03 18.15
CA HIS A 670 47.03 -4.87 17.70
C HIS A 670 46.57 -4.34 16.34
N GLY A 671 46.04 -5.19 15.46
CA GLY A 671 45.42 -4.80 14.19
C GLY A 671 44.22 -3.89 14.39
N GLU A 672 43.29 -4.28 15.29
CA GLU A 672 42.14 -3.47 15.66
C GLU A 672 42.57 -2.11 16.22
N ALA A 673 43.46 -2.12 17.23
CA ALA A 673 43.90 -0.89 17.89
C ALA A 673 44.59 0.09 16.93
N LEU A 674 45.42 -0.41 16.01
CA LEU A 674 46.04 0.41 14.99
C LEU A 674 45.04 0.91 13.95
N GLY A 675 44.11 0.07 13.48
CA GLY A 675 43.01 0.51 12.60
C GLY A 675 42.21 1.66 13.23
N LYS A 676 41.89 1.53 14.52
CA LYS A 676 41.26 2.59 15.31
C LYS A 676 42.07 3.87 15.39
N LEU A 677 43.40 3.79 15.44
CA LEU A 677 44.30 4.95 15.45
C LEU A 677 44.37 5.63 14.08
N PHE A 678 44.42 4.87 12.98
CA PHE A 678 44.39 5.44 11.63
C PHE A 678 43.05 6.12 11.31
N LEU A 679 41.93 5.53 11.73
CA LEU A 679 40.61 6.18 11.66
C LEU A 679 40.60 7.49 12.45
N LYS A 680 41.10 7.48 13.70
CA LYS A 680 41.21 8.70 14.52
C LYS A 680 42.07 9.78 13.85
N LYS A 681 43.18 9.38 13.23
CA LYS A 681 44.03 10.30 12.46
C LYS A 681 43.28 10.84 11.24
N ALA A 682 42.54 9.98 10.53
CA ALA A 682 41.77 10.38 9.36
C ALA A 682 40.68 11.40 9.73
N TYR A 683 39.95 11.19 10.83
CA TYR A 683 38.98 12.16 11.33
C TYR A 683 39.61 13.54 11.56
N LYS A 684 40.79 13.59 12.17
CA LYS A 684 41.51 14.86 12.36
C LYS A 684 41.91 15.48 11.02
N ASP A 685 42.47 14.69 10.11
CA ASP A 685 42.99 15.16 8.83
C ASP A 685 41.87 15.62 7.88
N THR A 686 40.68 15.01 7.96
CA THR A 686 39.48 15.34 7.17
C THR A 686 38.51 16.27 7.91
N LYS A 687 38.87 16.72 9.12
CA LYS A 687 38.07 17.60 9.99
C LYS A 687 36.68 17.02 10.32
N ARG A 688 36.59 15.70 10.45
CA ARG A 688 35.37 14.97 10.85
C ARG A 688 35.35 14.68 12.34
N THR A 689 34.15 14.58 12.90
CA THR A 689 33.94 14.10 14.27
C THR A 689 34.06 12.58 14.28
N SER A 690 34.77 12.02 15.27
CA SER A 690 34.85 10.57 15.42
C SER A 690 33.48 10.00 15.78
N PRO A 691 33.04 8.89 15.16
CA PRO A 691 31.75 8.30 15.49
C PRO A 691 31.71 7.74 16.93
N ARG A 692 32.88 7.47 17.55
CA ARG A 692 33.00 7.02 18.95
C ARG A 692 32.61 8.08 19.98
N SER A 693 32.77 9.37 19.66
CA SER A 693 32.32 10.45 20.54
C SER A 693 30.81 10.68 20.47
N ASP A 694 30.20 10.24 19.37
CA ASP A 694 28.77 10.37 19.11
C ASP A 694 28.03 9.15 19.70
N LYS A 695 27.81 9.20 21.02
CA LYS A 695 27.13 8.12 21.77
C LYS A 695 25.70 7.87 21.31
N LYS A 696 25.07 8.84 20.65
CA LYS A 696 23.72 8.73 20.12
C LYS A 696 23.71 8.25 18.66
N GLN A 697 24.85 8.32 17.97
CA GLN A 697 24.98 8.05 16.53
C GLN A 697 24.18 9.03 15.66
N ASP A 698 23.95 10.24 16.16
CA ASP A 698 23.13 11.27 15.51
C ASP A 698 23.92 12.16 14.53
N ASP A 699 25.24 12.30 14.71
CA ASP A 699 26.04 13.36 14.09
C ASP A 699 26.85 12.90 12.88
N ALA A 700 27.20 11.60 12.80
CA ALA A 700 27.96 11.05 11.68
C ALA A 700 27.06 10.37 10.63
N PRO A 701 27.17 10.71 9.34
CA PRO A 701 26.19 10.34 8.32
C PRO A 701 26.37 8.93 7.74
N GLY A 702 27.21 8.09 8.33
CA GLY A 702 27.45 6.75 7.79
C GLY A 702 28.49 5.92 8.55
N LEU A 703 29.00 4.92 7.84
CA LEU A 703 29.94 3.91 8.28
C LEU A 703 31.39 4.25 7.88
N PHE A 704 32.36 3.74 8.65
CA PHE A 704 33.77 4.10 8.54
C PHE A 704 34.63 2.85 8.40
N VAL A 705 35.30 2.69 7.27
CA VAL A 705 36.05 1.46 6.96
C VAL A 705 37.54 1.74 7.01
N PHE A 706 38.30 0.88 7.68
CA PHE A 706 39.75 0.83 7.60
C PHE A 706 40.17 -0.42 6.82
N LEU A 707 40.73 -0.24 5.63
CA LEU A 707 41.19 -1.31 4.74
C LEU A 707 42.71 -1.32 4.65
N CYS A 708 43.35 -2.42 5.01
CA CYS A 708 44.80 -2.57 5.00
C CYS A 708 45.23 -3.89 4.33
N LYS A 709 46.54 -4.13 4.20
CA LYS A 709 47.07 -5.45 3.78
C LYS A 709 46.81 -6.50 4.86
N ASN A 710 47.17 -7.75 4.59
CA ASN A 710 47.13 -8.80 5.61
C ASN A 710 47.87 -8.35 6.89
N LEU A 711 47.38 -8.70 8.06
CA LEU A 711 48.01 -8.29 9.32
C LEU A 711 49.45 -8.80 9.43
N HIS A 712 49.66 -10.07 9.11
CA HIS A 712 50.96 -10.73 9.22
C HIS A 712 50.97 -12.02 8.37
N ALA A 713 52.15 -12.57 8.09
CA ALA A 713 52.27 -13.90 7.50
C ALA A 713 51.54 -14.95 8.36
N GLY A 714 50.61 -15.71 7.76
CA GLY A 714 49.82 -16.73 8.45
C GLY A 714 48.67 -16.21 9.31
N SER A 715 48.43 -14.89 9.36
CA SER A 715 47.22 -14.35 9.99
C SER A 715 45.97 -14.82 9.24
N ASN A 716 44.96 -15.24 9.99
CA ASN A 716 43.63 -15.61 9.49
C ASN A 716 42.56 -14.52 9.74
N ALA A 717 42.95 -13.38 10.30
CA ALA A 717 42.05 -12.24 10.48
C ALA A 717 41.71 -11.63 9.12
N LEU A 718 40.42 -11.49 8.83
CA LEU A 718 39.91 -10.97 7.56
C LEU A 718 39.28 -9.59 7.73
N GLY A 719 38.45 -9.44 8.75
CA GLY A 719 37.83 -8.19 9.10
C GLY A 719 37.22 -8.26 10.49
N MET A 720 36.76 -7.12 10.96
CA MET A 720 36.01 -6.99 12.20
C MET A 720 35.15 -5.74 12.17
N TYR A 721 33.89 -5.89 12.51
CA TYR A 721 33.13 -4.76 13.02
C TYR A 721 33.64 -4.33 14.40
N MET A 722 34.20 -3.12 14.48
CA MET A 722 34.87 -2.60 15.68
C MET A 722 33.95 -1.83 16.64
N GLY A 723 32.65 -1.80 16.33
CA GLY A 723 31.66 -0.99 17.04
C GLY A 723 31.60 0.44 16.56
N ASP A 724 30.55 1.16 16.98
CA ASP A 724 30.41 2.60 16.76
C ASP A 724 30.58 3.02 15.30
N ARG A 725 30.05 2.21 14.36
CA ARG A 725 30.06 2.41 12.91
C ARG A 725 31.44 2.22 12.25
N GLU A 726 32.40 1.62 12.92
CA GLU A 726 33.76 1.41 12.40
C GLU A 726 34.04 -0.05 12.02
N PHE A 727 34.77 -0.24 10.92
CA PHE A 727 35.18 -1.53 10.39
C PHE A 727 36.69 -1.59 10.27
N PHE A 728 37.24 -2.74 10.60
CA PHE A 728 38.60 -3.14 10.28
C PHE A 728 38.55 -4.23 9.21
N MET A 729 39.38 -4.14 8.18
CA MET A 729 39.43 -5.12 7.09
C MET A 729 40.84 -5.25 6.54
N VAL A 730 41.16 -6.45 6.04
CA VAL A 730 42.39 -6.72 5.31
C VAL A 730 42.13 -7.15 3.88
N THR A 731 43.09 -6.93 2.98
CA THR A 731 43.06 -7.44 1.61
C THR A 731 43.47 -8.91 1.53
N VAL A 732 42.69 -9.77 2.17
CA VAL A 732 42.84 -11.23 2.14
C VAL A 732 41.47 -11.83 1.82
N GLY A 733 41.43 -12.90 1.03
CA GLY A 733 40.18 -13.55 0.62
C GLY A 733 39.45 -12.79 -0.50
N ASP A 734 38.12 -12.84 -0.52
CA ASP A 734 37.34 -11.93 -1.36
C ASP A 734 36.92 -10.72 -0.50
N GLY A 735 37.58 -9.57 -0.70
CA GLY A 735 37.31 -8.38 0.11
C GLY A 735 35.88 -7.88 0.02
N THR A 736 35.15 -8.22 -1.04
CA THR A 736 33.72 -7.90 -1.16
C THR A 736 32.91 -8.77 -0.20
N VAL A 737 33.19 -10.07 -0.15
CA VAL A 737 32.54 -11.01 0.79
C VAL A 737 32.81 -10.58 2.21
N THR A 738 34.08 -10.35 2.56
CA THR A 738 34.46 -9.93 3.91
C THR A 738 33.78 -8.61 4.28
N PHE A 739 33.70 -7.65 3.36
CA PHE A 739 33.01 -6.38 3.61
C PHE A 739 31.51 -6.61 3.90
N VAL A 740 30.83 -7.39 3.06
CA VAL A 740 29.41 -7.70 3.24
C VAL A 740 29.18 -8.46 4.55
N HIS A 741 30.08 -9.37 4.91
CA HIS A 741 30.02 -10.10 6.18
C HIS A 741 30.12 -9.16 7.38
N GLU A 742 31.16 -8.34 7.44
CA GLU A 742 31.37 -7.42 8.56
C GLU A 742 30.28 -6.35 8.65
N MET A 743 29.83 -5.84 7.51
CA MET A 743 28.69 -4.92 7.46
C MET A 743 27.41 -5.60 7.97
N GLY A 744 27.25 -6.92 7.76
CA GLY A 744 26.17 -7.70 8.36
C GLY A 744 26.16 -7.58 9.88
N HIS A 745 27.33 -7.71 10.53
CA HIS A 745 27.47 -7.52 11.98
C HIS A 745 27.06 -6.12 12.42
N ALA A 746 27.51 -5.07 11.73
CA ALA A 746 27.08 -3.71 12.02
C ALA A 746 25.56 -3.54 11.96
N LEU A 747 24.92 -4.26 11.03
CA LEU A 747 23.47 -4.30 10.83
C LEU A 747 22.76 -5.39 11.66
N TYR A 748 23.37 -5.84 12.77
CA TYR A 748 22.81 -6.75 13.77
C TYR A 748 22.60 -8.18 13.27
N LEU A 749 23.25 -8.57 12.18
CA LEU A 749 23.31 -9.97 11.79
C LEU A 749 24.34 -10.74 12.61
N ARG A 750 24.00 -11.99 12.82
CA ARG A 750 24.85 -12.97 13.47
C ARG A 750 25.25 -14.00 12.45
N HIS A 751 26.36 -14.63 12.76
CA HIS A 751 26.87 -15.73 11.99
C HIS A 751 26.41 -17.04 12.62
N ALA A 752 26.08 -17.99 11.76
CA ALA A 752 26.13 -19.38 12.13
C ALA A 752 27.63 -19.68 12.24
N LEU A 753 28.09 -20.04 13.44
CA LEU A 753 29.49 -20.35 13.68
C LEU A 753 29.80 -21.76 13.16
N ILE A 754 29.73 -21.87 11.83
CA ILE A 754 29.85 -23.12 11.10
C ILE A 754 31.33 -23.47 11.00
N ARG A 755 31.79 -24.42 11.82
CA ARG A 755 33.06 -25.10 11.59
C ARG A 755 32.85 -26.22 10.59
N PHE A 756 33.57 -26.19 9.48
CA PHE A 756 33.49 -27.26 8.48
C PHE A 756 34.55 -28.32 8.77
N ASP A 757 34.08 -29.52 9.11
CA ASP A 757 34.93 -30.70 9.15
C ASP A 757 34.86 -31.40 7.79
N ARG A 758 35.85 -31.10 6.96
CA ARG A 758 36.02 -31.66 5.62
C ARG A 758 36.27 -33.17 5.62
N THR A 759 36.73 -33.73 6.74
CA THR A 759 36.99 -35.18 6.83
C THR A 759 35.68 -35.94 6.82
N ASN A 760 34.69 -35.43 7.53
CA ASN A 760 33.39 -36.08 7.73
C ASN A 760 32.25 -35.45 6.92
N ASN A 761 32.54 -34.38 6.17
CA ASN A 761 31.57 -33.55 5.44
C ASN A 761 30.43 -33.09 6.37
N ILE A 762 30.80 -32.61 7.55
CA ILE A 762 29.86 -32.09 8.54
C ILE A 762 30.18 -30.65 8.89
N THR A 763 29.18 -29.97 9.40
CA THR A 763 29.27 -28.63 9.95
C THR A 763 28.83 -28.64 11.40
N ASP A 764 29.62 -28.05 12.27
CA ASP A 764 29.31 -27.91 13.70
C ASP A 764 29.13 -26.43 14.06
N ASP A 765 28.15 -26.11 14.91
CA ASP A 765 27.94 -24.76 15.45
C ASP A 765 28.74 -24.59 16.74
N LEU A 766 29.88 -23.89 16.66
CA LEU A 766 30.80 -23.73 17.81
C LEU A 766 30.16 -23.08 19.05
N HIS A 767 28.99 -22.42 18.92
CA HIS A 767 28.35 -21.68 20.01
C HIS A 767 26.91 -22.09 20.34
N ASN A 768 26.41 -23.20 19.76
CA ASN A 768 25.15 -23.89 20.12
C ASN A 768 23.87 -23.02 20.19
N LYS A 769 23.80 -21.85 19.56
CA LYS A 769 22.71 -20.88 19.84
C LYS A 769 22.18 -20.04 18.67
N ASN A 770 22.77 -20.13 17.48
CA ASN A 770 22.40 -19.24 16.37
C ASN A 770 21.56 -19.94 15.29
N TRP A 771 21.02 -21.14 15.58
CA TRP A 771 20.20 -21.92 14.64
C TRP A 771 18.91 -21.19 14.20
N LEU A 772 18.32 -20.35 15.06
CA LEU A 772 17.13 -19.56 14.68
C LEU A 772 17.47 -18.30 13.86
N ASP A 773 18.75 -18.02 13.64
CA ASP A 773 19.21 -16.80 12.95
C ASP A 773 19.49 -17.02 11.46
N HIS A 774 19.32 -18.26 11.01
CA HIS A 774 19.57 -18.67 9.64
C HIS A 774 18.46 -19.57 9.12
N ASP A 775 18.17 -19.43 7.82
CA ASP A 775 17.47 -20.46 7.06
C ASP A 775 18.35 -21.70 7.02
N GLN A 776 17.84 -22.80 7.57
CA GLN A 776 18.59 -24.03 7.72
C GLN A 776 18.79 -24.80 6.43
N GLY A 777 18.06 -24.47 5.37
CA GLY A 777 18.31 -24.98 4.04
C GLY A 777 19.37 -24.19 3.26
N ASP A 778 19.89 -23.09 3.82
CA ASP A 778 20.73 -22.11 3.10
C ASP A 778 21.82 -21.45 4.00
N ALA A 779 22.05 -21.99 5.20
CA ALA A 779 22.92 -21.33 6.18
C ALA A 779 24.40 -21.41 5.79
N ILE A 780 24.79 -22.46 5.06
CA ILE A 780 26.19 -22.73 4.70
C ILE A 780 26.70 -21.75 3.63
N VAL A 781 25.82 -21.37 2.68
CA VAL A 781 26.13 -20.39 1.61
C VAL A 781 25.79 -18.97 2.03
N CYS A 782 25.21 -18.77 3.21
CA CYS A 782 24.89 -17.45 3.73
C CYS A 782 26.17 -16.60 3.78
N ALA A 783 26.09 -15.33 3.38
CA ALA A 783 27.18 -14.36 3.49
C ALA A 783 27.71 -14.26 4.94
N MET A 784 26.84 -14.53 5.91
CA MET A 784 27.19 -14.58 7.33
C MET A 784 27.84 -15.91 7.77
N ALA A 785 28.16 -16.85 6.87
CA ALA A 785 28.93 -18.05 7.21
C ALA A 785 30.45 -17.74 7.11
N TYR A 786 31.15 -17.81 8.25
CA TYR A 786 32.53 -17.33 8.39
C TYR A 786 33.59 -18.05 7.51
N GLN A 787 33.29 -19.22 6.91
CA GLN A 787 34.31 -20.01 6.17
C GLN A 787 34.29 -19.87 4.64
N ASN A 788 33.59 -18.89 4.09
CA ASN A 788 33.58 -18.63 2.64
C ASN A 788 34.89 -18.04 2.09
N ASP A 789 35.88 -17.73 2.94
CA ASP A 789 37.18 -17.19 2.53
C ASP A 789 38.29 -18.26 2.57
N TYR A 790 38.97 -18.47 1.43
CA TYR A 790 40.00 -19.52 1.27
C TYR A 790 41.42 -18.97 1.44
N PHE A 791 42.18 -19.57 2.36
CA PHE A 791 43.63 -19.50 2.39
C PHE A 791 44.21 -20.67 1.58
N GLY A 792 45.09 -20.38 0.62
CA GLY A 792 45.97 -21.41 0.08
C GLY A 792 46.85 -21.99 1.18
N SER A 793 47.26 -23.25 1.05
CA SER A 793 48.26 -23.86 1.95
C SER A 793 49.60 -23.14 1.95
N ASP A 794 49.82 -22.23 1.00
CA ASP A 794 50.98 -21.33 0.88
C ASP A 794 50.78 -20.00 1.64
N GLY A 795 49.70 -19.84 2.39
CA GLY A 795 49.38 -18.60 3.11
C GLY A 795 49.05 -17.42 2.19
N LYS A 796 48.94 -17.67 0.88
CA LYS A 796 48.57 -16.65 -0.12
C LYS A 796 47.09 -16.76 -0.43
N THR A 797 46.47 -15.59 -0.59
CA THR A 797 45.11 -15.49 -1.08
C THR A 797 45.04 -16.03 -2.49
N LYS A 798 44.24 -17.08 -2.70
CA LYS A 798 43.88 -17.54 -4.04
C LYS A 798 42.40 -17.25 -4.20
N ARG A 799 42.07 -16.30 -5.09
CA ARG A 799 40.70 -16.17 -5.58
C ARG A 799 40.34 -17.54 -6.18
N SER A 800 39.36 -18.21 -5.60
CA SER A 800 38.90 -19.50 -6.13
C SER A 800 38.56 -19.31 -7.61
N LYS A 801 38.98 -20.26 -8.47
CA LYS A 801 38.60 -20.25 -9.90
C LYS A 801 37.09 -20.33 -10.11
N ARG A 802 36.35 -20.72 -9.07
CA ARG A 802 34.89 -20.66 -8.98
C ARG A 802 34.54 -19.66 -7.89
N PRO A 803 34.01 -18.47 -8.19
CA PRO A 803 33.53 -17.57 -7.14
C PRO A 803 32.55 -18.35 -6.25
N VAL A 804 32.67 -18.14 -4.94
CA VAL A 804 31.78 -18.78 -3.96
C VAL A 804 30.37 -18.27 -4.24
N GLU A 805 29.39 -19.16 -4.30
CA GLU A 805 28.00 -18.72 -4.23
C GLU A 805 27.75 -18.20 -2.81
N TRP A 806 27.58 -16.89 -2.67
CA TRP A 806 27.25 -16.26 -1.40
C TRP A 806 26.14 -15.22 -1.59
N HIS A 807 25.18 -15.23 -0.67
CA HIS A 807 24.05 -14.32 -0.56
C HIS A 807 23.53 -14.36 0.88
N PHE A 808 22.68 -13.42 1.30
CA PHE A 808 22.02 -13.56 2.60
C PHE A 808 20.95 -14.65 2.52
N CYS A 809 20.97 -15.60 3.46
CA CYS A 809 19.87 -16.54 3.60
C CYS A 809 18.58 -15.80 3.98
N ALA A 810 17.42 -16.43 3.79
CA ALA A 810 16.14 -15.76 3.96
C ALA A 810 15.94 -15.11 5.36
N VAL A 811 16.37 -15.77 6.43
CA VAL A 811 16.28 -15.22 7.80
C VAL A 811 17.18 -14.00 8.01
N CYS A 812 18.39 -14.03 7.47
CA CYS A 812 19.28 -12.87 7.47
C CYS A 812 18.66 -11.72 6.67
N ALA A 813 18.06 -12.00 5.51
CA ALA A 813 17.36 -11.00 4.72
C ALA A 813 16.17 -10.39 5.49
N LEU A 814 15.33 -11.18 6.17
CA LEU A 814 14.24 -10.67 7.02
C LEU A 814 14.76 -9.77 8.16
N THR A 815 15.86 -10.16 8.81
CA THR A 815 16.47 -9.37 9.87
C THR A 815 17.06 -8.06 9.32
N LEU A 816 17.68 -8.12 8.13
CA LEU A 816 18.09 -6.95 7.34
C LEU A 816 16.91 -6.19 6.72
N ARG A 817 15.69 -6.67 6.84
CA ARG A 817 14.49 -5.88 6.55
C ARG A 817 13.91 -5.24 7.81
N HIS A 818 14.58 -5.36 8.96
CA HIS A 818 14.09 -4.84 10.24
C HIS A 818 12.94 -5.65 10.85
N TYR A 819 12.76 -6.91 10.46
CA TYR A 819 11.91 -7.83 11.23
C TYR A 819 12.51 -8.07 12.62
N ASP A 820 11.65 -8.13 13.63
CA ASP A 820 12.04 -8.37 15.00
C ASP A 820 12.43 -9.83 15.22
N ARG A 821 13.71 -10.15 15.01
CA ARG A 821 14.29 -11.49 15.18
C ARG A 821 13.95 -12.14 16.51
N VAL A 822 13.89 -11.39 17.60
CA VAL A 822 13.61 -11.96 18.93
C VAL A 822 12.16 -12.42 19.00
N ARG A 823 11.24 -11.63 18.44
CA ARG A 823 9.83 -12.02 18.32
C ARG A 823 9.64 -13.19 17.35
N MET A 824 10.31 -13.19 16.20
CA MET A 824 10.30 -14.32 15.27
C MET A 824 10.78 -15.60 15.97
N SER A 825 11.93 -15.55 16.63
CA SER A 825 12.51 -16.68 17.36
C SER A 825 11.61 -17.18 18.50
N GLY A 826 10.76 -16.32 19.06
CA GLY A 826 9.78 -16.70 20.08
C GLY A 826 8.48 -17.30 19.52
N ASP A 827 8.24 -17.23 18.21
CA ASP A 827 7.04 -17.73 17.57
C ASP A 827 7.16 -19.21 17.18
N GLY A 828 6.27 -20.05 17.71
CA GLY A 828 6.33 -21.49 17.47
C GLY A 828 6.07 -21.90 16.01
N ALA A 829 5.30 -21.12 15.24
CA ALA A 829 5.07 -21.41 13.82
C ALA A 829 6.33 -21.09 13.00
N TYR A 830 7.07 -20.05 13.37
CA TYR A 830 8.33 -19.68 12.75
C TYR A 830 9.42 -20.71 13.05
N GLN A 831 9.55 -21.13 14.31
CA GLN A 831 10.46 -22.22 14.69
C GLN A 831 10.16 -23.48 13.88
N THR A 832 8.89 -23.86 13.77
CA THR A 832 8.47 -25.01 12.94
C THR A 832 8.89 -24.86 11.48
N LEU A 833 8.74 -23.66 10.90
CA LEU A 833 9.12 -23.39 9.52
C LEU A 833 10.64 -23.50 9.31
N ILE A 834 11.45 -22.89 10.19
CA ILE A 834 12.92 -22.97 10.13
C ILE A 834 13.39 -24.43 10.20
N TYR A 835 12.79 -25.23 11.09
CA TYR A 835 13.25 -26.59 11.33
C TYR A 835 12.74 -27.62 10.33
N ARG A 836 11.75 -27.28 9.51
CA ARG A 836 11.21 -28.19 8.48
C ARG A 836 12.30 -28.72 7.55
N ASP A 837 13.21 -27.84 7.13
CA ASP A 837 14.20 -28.14 6.09
C ASP A 837 15.43 -28.90 6.65
N LEU A 838 15.45 -29.16 7.96
CA LEU A 838 16.43 -30.04 8.61
C LEU A 838 16.10 -31.54 8.48
N THR A 839 14.90 -31.88 8.01
CA THR A 839 14.43 -33.27 7.92
C THR A 839 14.76 -33.92 6.55
N PRO A 840 14.98 -35.25 6.48
CA PRO A 840 15.08 -36.19 7.61
C PRO A 840 16.38 -36.00 8.40
N ILE A 841 16.35 -36.38 9.68
CA ILE A 841 17.52 -36.39 10.57
C ILE A 841 18.10 -37.80 10.59
N GLU A 842 19.42 -37.90 10.43
CA GLU A 842 20.17 -39.14 10.45
C GLU A 842 20.97 -39.23 11.76
N ILE A 843 20.81 -40.33 12.50
CA ILE A 843 21.67 -40.61 13.66
C ILE A 843 22.94 -41.33 13.21
N VAL A 844 24.10 -40.75 13.53
CA VAL A 844 25.44 -41.28 13.22
C VAL A 844 26.27 -41.50 14.47
N ASP A 845 27.33 -42.30 14.38
CA ASP A 845 28.24 -42.56 15.50
C ASP A 845 29.25 -41.42 15.69
N GLY A 846 30.10 -41.51 16.72
CA GLY A 846 31.17 -40.53 16.96
C GLY A 846 32.25 -40.46 15.86
N GLY A 847 32.22 -41.37 14.88
CA GLY A 847 33.00 -41.31 13.64
C GLY A 847 32.18 -40.83 12.44
N PHE A 848 30.96 -40.33 12.66
CA PHE A 848 29.99 -39.86 11.66
C PHE A 848 29.56 -40.91 10.63
N GLY A 849 29.69 -42.19 10.98
CA GLY A 849 29.16 -43.31 10.21
C GLY A 849 27.67 -43.51 10.49
N ALA A 850 26.87 -43.69 9.43
CA ALA A 850 25.45 -44.06 9.53
C ALA A 850 25.28 -45.31 10.41
N ILE A 851 24.37 -45.30 11.39
CA ILE A 851 24.16 -46.45 12.29
C ILE A 851 22.89 -47.24 11.97
N ALA A 852 21.99 -46.73 11.11
CA ALA A 852 20.77 -47.44 10.78
C ALA A 852 21.03 -48.90 10.35
N GLY A 853 20.50 -49.86 11.12
CA GLY A 853 20.70 -51.29 10.89
C GLY A 853 22.07 -51.84 11.28
N LYS A 854 22.89 -51.08 12.02
CA LYS A 854 24.18 -51.51 12.55
C LYS A 854 24.10 -51.83 14.03
N THR A 855 24.91 -52.79 14.41
CA THR A 855 25.08 -53.27 15.76
C THR A 855 26.37 -52.69 16.35
N ALA A 856 26.27 -51.90 17.43
CA ALA A 856 27.45 -51.34 18.10
C ALA A 856 27.83 -52.22 19.31
N SER A 857 29.12 -52.56 19.41
CA SER A 857 29.68 -53.33 20.53
C SER A 857 30.40 -52.41 21.50
N MET A 858 29.96 -52.38 22.76
CA MET A 858 30.50 -51.50 23.80
C MET A 858 31.20 -52.30 24.89
N LYS A 859 32.39 -51.86 25.32
CA LYS A 859 33.02 -52.37 26.55
C LYS A 859 32.31 -51.80 27.78
N LYS A 860 32.39 -52.50 28.91
CA LYS A 860 31.94 -51.99 30.21
C LYS A 860 32.58 -50.62 30.49
N ASN A 861 31.75 -49.64 30.91
CA ASN A 861 32.10 -48.24 31.14
C ASN A 861 32.54 -47.44 29.89
N ALA A 862 32.41 -48.01 28.69
CA ALA A 862 32.62 -47.24 27.46
C ALA A 862 31.45 -46.28 27.23
N GLN A 863 31.76 -45.08 26.74
CA GLN A 863 30.78 -44.12 26.27
C GLN A 863 30.66 -44.25 24.76
N LEU A 864 29.43 -44.29 24.24
CA LEU A 864 29.15 -44.05 22.82
C LEU A 864 28.57 -42.65 22.70
N THR A 865 29.11 -41.89 21.75
CA THR A 865 28.58 -40.60 21.36
C THR A 865 27.83 -40.80 20.05
N PHE A 866 26.62 -40.24 19.99
CA PHE A 866 25.81 -40.19 18.78
C PHE A 866 25.68 -38.75 18.36
N HIS A 867 25.67 -38.52 17.05
CA HIS A 867 25.38 -37.23 16.47
C HIS A 867 24.07 -37.30 15.69
N ALA A 868 23.28 -36.25 15.78
CA ALA A 868 22.09 -36.04 14.95
C ALA A 868 22.48 -35.16 13.78
N LEU A 869 22.55 -35.74 12.58
CA LEU A 869 22.87 -35.00 11.37
C LEU A 869 21.61 -34.62 10.60
N GLY A 870 21.50 -33.35 10.26
CA GLY A 870 20.48 -32.88 9.32
C GLY A 870 20.79 -33.30 7.88
N LYS A 871 19.82 -33.03 7.00
CA LYS A 871 19.99 -33.18 5.55
C LYS A 871 21.25 -32.45 5.07
N ALA A 872 22.00 -33.09 4.18
CA ALA A 872 23.15 -32.46 3.55
C ALA A 872 22.69 -31.29 2.68
N GLU A 873 23.24 -30.11 2.89
CA GLU A 873 22.98 -28.98 2.01
C GLU A 873 23.80 -29.14 0.73
N PRO A 874 23.19 -29.05 -0.46
CA PRO A 874 23.93 -29.03 -1.72
C PRO A 874 24.63 -27.68 -1.83
N THR A 875 25.91 -27.63 -1.46
CA THR A 875 26.69 -26.39 -1.49
C THR A 875 27.82 -26.43 -2.51
N LEU A 876 27.84 -25.42 -3.38
CA LEU A 876 28.98 -25.05 -4.23
C LEU A 876 29.74 -23.91 -3.56
N ASN A 877 30.27 -24.13 -2.35
CA ASN A 877 31.15 -23.17 -1.70
C ASN A 877 32.63 -23.51 -1.92
N ASN A 878 33.53 -22.62 -1.50
CA ASN A 878 34.99 -22.79 -1.60
C ASN A 878 35.55 -24.00 -0.83
N VAL A 879 34.80 -24.59 0.12
CA VAL A 879 35.29 -25.73 0.92
C VAL A 879 34.98 -27.10 0.31
N GLY A 880 34.07 -27.15 -0.68
CA GLY A 880 33.82 -28.31 -1.53
C GLY A 880 32.97 -29.41 -0.88
N GLY A 881 31.95 -29.87 -1.59
CA GLY A 881 31.08 -30.98 -1.20
C GLY A 881 29.81 -30.54 -0.46
N PRO A 882 28.79 -31.41 -0.41
CA PRO A 882 27.62 -31.19 0.42
C PRO A 882 27.97 -31.47 1.88
N PHE A 883 27.60 -30.56 2.79
CA PHE A 883 27.85 -30.72 4.22
C PHE A 883 26.55 -31.03 4.96
N ARG A 884 26.61 -31.98 5.88
CA ARG A 884 25.54 -32.24 6.85
C ARG A 884 25.70 -31.33 8.06
N LYS A 885 24.58 -30.89 8.64
CA LYS A 885 24.61 -30.09 9.87
C LYS A 885 24.59 -30.99 11.09
N ASP A 886 25.51 -30.78 12.01
CA ASP A 886 25.46 -31.40 13.32
C ASP A 886 24.43 -30.66 14.18
N LEU A 887 23.25 -31.28 14.34
CA LEU A 887 22.13 -30.79 15.12
C LEU A 887 22.20 -31.28 16.57
N THR A 888 23.24 -32.02 16.93
CA THR A 888 23.38 -32.66 18.24
C THR A 888 23.31 -31.65 19.36
N SER A 889 23.74 -30.41 19.16
CA SER A 889 23.80 -29.38 20.20
C SER A 889 22.66 -28.35 20.15
N MET A 890 21.63 -28.61 19.35
CA MET A 890 20.59 -27.63 19.03
C MET A 890 19.68 -27.31 20.25
N PRO A 891 19.56 -26.03 20.66
CA PRO A 891 18.76 -25.63 21.81
C PRO A 891 17.26 -25.61 21.47
N GLY A 892 16.43 -26.07 22.40
CA GLY A 892 14.96 -26.04 22.27
C GLY A 892 14.37 -27.14 21.38
N GLY A 893 15.18 -27.99 20.75
CA GLY A 893 14.73 -29.21 20.09
C GLY A 893 14.16 -30.17 21.12
N ARG A 894 12.83 -30.25 21.25
CA ARG A 894 12.20 -31.39 21.90
C ARG A 894 12.18 -32.52 20.89
N TRP A 895 13.26 -33.29 20.84
CA TRP A 895 13.34 -34.49 20.02
C TRP A 895 12.38 -35.53 20.60
N VAL A 896 11.29 -35.79 19.89
CA VAL A 896 10.33 -36.84 20.23
C VAL A 896 10.44 -37.89 19.14
N SER A 897 10.71 -39.13 19.52
CA SER A 897 10.62 -40.26 18.59
C SER A 897 9.23 -40.26 17.94
N SER A 898 9.16 -40.45 16.63
CA SER A 898 7.89 -40.68 15.92
C SER A 898 7.19 -41.96 16.40
N ASP A 899 7.91 -42.84 17.08
CA ASP A 899 7.38 -43.99 17.80
C ASP A 899 7.86 -43.98 19.27
N PRO A 900 7.07 -43.41 20.20
CA PRO A 900 7.42 -43.39 21.62
C PRO A 900 7.51 -44.79 22.25
N ALA A 901 6.85 -45.80 21.66
CA ALA A 901 6.84 -47.16 22.20
C ALA A 901 8.17 -47.90 21.95
N LEU A 902 8.98 -47.46 20.99
CA LEU A 902 10.32 -47.98 20.70
C LEU A 902 11.45 -47.26 21.44
N ALA A 903 11.20 -46.07 22.00
CA ALA A 903 12.21 -45.26 22.68
C ALA A 903 12.50 -45.73 24.13
N ASP A 904 11.60 -46.48 24.74
CA ASP A 904 11.78 -47.04 26.07
C ASP A 904 12.32 -48.48 25.98
N PHE A 905 13.64 -48.64 25.94
CA PHE A 905 14.23 -49.89 26.42
C PHE A 905 13.94 -50.00 27.93
N VAL A 906 12.93 -50.77 28.32
CA VAL A 906 12.56 -50.93 29.76
C VAL A 906 13.38 -52.04 30.42
N SER A 907 13.77 -53.09 29.67
CA SER A 907 14.80 -54.05 30.04
C SER A 907 15.05 -55.02 28.88
N TYR A 908 16.29 -55.45 28.69
CA TYR A 908 16.63 -56.58 27.82
C TYR A 908 17.09 -57.73 28.70
N THR A 909 16.57 -58.94 28.46
CA THR A 909 16.92 -60.11 29.26
C THR A 909 17.51 -61.19 28.35
N ARG A 910 18.74 -61.65 28.63
CA ARG A 910 19.40 -62.72 27.88
C ARG A 910 19.76 -63.89 28.78
N GLN A 911 19.56 -65.09 28.28
CA GLN A 911 20.00 -66.33 28.92
C GLN A 911 21.42 -66.68 28.45
N ILE A 912 22.38 -66.77 29.38
CA ILE A 912 23.75 -67.22 29.07
C ILE A 912 24.09 -68.35 30.05
N ASN A 913 24.43 -69.53 29.53
CA ASN A 913 24.73 -70.73 30.31
C ASN A 913 23.64 -71.08 31.35
N GLY A 914 22.36 -70.97 30.96
CA GLY A 914 21.21 -71.31 31.82
C GLY A 914 20.90 -70.30 32.93
N ARG A 915 21.54 -69.12 32.94
CA ARG A 915 21.20 -68.01 33.84
C ARG A 915 20.60 -66.84 33.08
N THR A 916 19.51 -66.31 33.60
CA THR A 916 18.84 -65.08 33.14
C THR A 916 19.66 -63.87 33.57
N TYR A 917 20.10 -63.06 32.61
CA TYR A 917 20.72 -61.76 32.88
C TYR A 917 19.76 -60.68 32.41
N THR A 918 19.25 -59.88 33.36
CA THR A 918 18.39 -58.74 33.07
C THR A 918 19.25 -57.48 33.01
N PHE A 919 19.38 -56.91 31.82
CA PHE A 919 20.02 -55.62 31.59
C PHE A 919 18.94 -54.55 31.73
N GLN A 920 18.96 -53.83 32.85
CA GLN A 920 18.14 -52.63 33.04
C GLN A 920 18.86 -51.43 32.43
N GLY A 921 18.69 -51.23 31.13
CA GLY A 921 18.97 -49.93 30.53
C GLY A 921 17.82 -48.99 30.91
N ARG A 922 18.12 -47.78 31.39
CA ARG A 922 17.12 -46.72 31.46
C ARG A 922 17.55 -45.70 30.43
N LEU A 923 16.80 -45.55 29.33
CA LEU A 923 17.05 -44.48 28.37
C LEU A 923 16.68 -43.15 29.03
N ARG A 924 17.58 -42.62 29.86
CA ARG A 924 17.44 -41.26 30.39
C ARG A 924 18.01 -40.32 29.35
N GLY A 925 17.17 -39.93 28.39
CA GLY A 925 17.36 -38.70 27.65
C GLY A 925 17.27 -37.54 28.65
N LYS A 926 18.37 -37.23 29.34
CA LYS A 926 18.42 -36.05 30.20
C LYS A 926 18.70 -34.89 29.27
N ASN A 927 17.68 -34.08 28.97
CA ASN A 927 17.93 -32.76 28.39
C ASN A 927 18.65 -31.94 29.46
N THR A 928 19.99 -31.94 29.41
CA THR A 928 20.87 -31.23 30.34
C THR A 928 20.88 -29.72 30.08
N GLY A 929 20.12 -29.23 29.11
CA GLY A 929 20.21 -27.85 28.63
C GLY A 929 21.48 -27.57 27.83
N THR A 930 22.27 -28.61 27.50
CA THR A 930 23.55 -28.51 26.78
C THR A 930 23.44 -28.91 25.30
N GLY A 931 22.22 -29.05 24.77
CA GLY A 931 21.99 -29.38 23.36
C GLY A 931 22.12 -30.87 23.04
N SER A 932 23.16 -31.56 23.52
CA SER A 932 23.42 -32.98 23.26
C SER A 932 22.32 -33.94 23.75
N VAL A 933 21.76 -34.77 22.86
CA VAL A 933 21.09 -36.02 23.27
C VAL A 933 22.17 -37.02 23.67
N GLN A 934 22.59 -36.97 24.93
CA GLN A 934 23.42 -38.03 25.48
C GLN A 934 22.52 -39.19 25.89
N ILE A 935 22.60 -40.29 25.14
CA ILE A 935 22.00 -41.55 25.56
C ILE A 935 22.97 -42.20 26.54
N HIS A 936 22.69 -42.05 27.84
CA HIS A 936 23.47 -42.70 28.89
C HIS A 936 23.00 -44.14 29.07
N PHE A 937 23.90 -45.09 28.81
CA PHE A 937 23.71 -46.49 29.17
C PHE A 937 24.51 -46.78 30.44
N GLU A 938 23.83 -47.01 31.56
CA GLU A 938 24.45 -47.52 32.77
C GLU A 938 24.09 -49.01 32.91
N ILE A 939 25.11 -49.88 32.91
CA ILE A 939 24.91 -51.31 33.11
C ILE A 939 25.52 -51.74 34.43
N GLY A 940 24.66 -52.04 35.40
CA GLY A 940 25.04 -52.64 36.67
C GLY A 940 25.36 -54.13 36.53
N SER A 941 26.55 -54.48 36.05
CA SER A 941 27.05 -55.86 36.03
C SER A 941 28.52 -55.93 36.46
N GLN A 942 28.87 -56.86 37.35
CA GLN A 942 30.21 -56.98 37.94
C GLN A 942 31.27 -57.66 37.07
N ARG A 943 30.99 -58.09 35.82
CA ARG A 943 32.00 -58.71 34.94
C ARG A 943 32.10 -58.07 33.55
N SER A 944 33.28 -58.21 32.93
CA SER A 944 33.66 -57.65 31.64
C SER A 944 32.97 -58.40 30.49
N GLU A 945 31.81 -57.91 30.06
CA GLU A 945 31.16 -58.39 28.85
C GLU A 945 30.88 -57.23 27.90
N THR A 946 31.04 -57.50 26.60
CA THR A 946 30.70 -56.58 25.52
C THR A 946 29.20 -56.56 25.35
N ILE A 947 28.60 -55.36 25.31
CA ILE A 947 27.16 -55.20 25.11
C ILE A 947 26.91 -54.79 23.67
N THR A 948 25.89 -55.40 23.09
CA THR A 948 25.45 -55.25 21.72
C THR A 948 24.19 -54.40 21.74
N VAL A 949 24.25 -53.18 21.20
CA VAL A 949 23.09 -52.29 21.07
C VAL A 949 22.68 -52.25 19.60
N ASP A 950 21.46 -52.68 19.31
CA ASP A 950 20.86 -52.53 17.99
C ASP A 950 20.11 -51.20 17.93
N ILE A 951 20.45 -50.39 16.94
CA ILE A 951 19.90 -49.05 16.75
C ILE A 951 19.08 -49.07 15.47
N THR A 952 17.76 -48.98 15.62
CA THR A 952 16.80 -48.83 14.53
C THR A 952 16.41 -47.35 14.42
N ASN A 953 16.65 -46.76 13.25
CA ASN A 953 16.25 -45.39 12.92
C ASN A 953 14.79 -45.34 12.50
#